data_AF-A0A9J6BEA9-F1
#
_entry.id   AF-A0A9J6BEA9-F1
#
_cell.length_a   1.000
_cell.length_b   1.000
_cell.length_c   1.000
_cell.angle_alpha   90.00
_cell.angle_beta   90.00
_cell.angle_gamma   90.00
#
_symmetry.space_group_name_H-M   'P 1'
#
loop_
_entity.id
_entity.type
_entity.pdbx_description
1 polymer ?
#
loop_
_entity_poly.entity_id
_entity_poly.type
_entity_poly.pdbx_seq_one_letter_code
_entity_poly.pdbx_strand_id
1 'polypeptide(L)'
;MSSQASKRTFNLLLPTTSSALTADYNIFYNEPKTEYYIDCKTTVEGLTIIFKEYFIENFDNNENANVIFLNIDNLLGEIENLKQFELRSKKWLLIIFQSTTCQEQIVIFWRNQDSNDEYKIVLEGQSKEFSNFLIEFLIKTFQNEKSVEFPPIINASDIALTFIRDSNGYNLLMKAIENDKFDLFDELMKLPFDLHEKARTIDDEEVTAADIVWKKKNKEILLKLLENNSPFPNGFDENEASEDIKEFIKVMNEMHIAVKENNIDNVKKYLKKFPNFKFFYNLQNKSIATFAAEENNMAIYGFLLDHGCSIGRLENHVDIYKCPTEALEQIRHNNITHARIFDDRYIWYHYFNSVAVFDEHKPRRFQELMREAFEIVNENDDGKLILKITAMNNKVQTQFDFNRETINFVNPFTNIKTRGLFSPTLIKLFIGAKKMTNKNTKNEAAGILKHEHCHMALWMIFRNDCNPYGIDDDENRKKFEEIRKICQNIKNKHEFIERVYQSYRTKDFKAELIVRVPQMLTHYKNDEKTLNKQRKILKKLFDYYENFVVQSMEESLPVLQKLSDDRREIKFEELTTPLQSVIFHSSVEFQGILIKFQDLFGDKKLEFAQQLTSEQIQKILNDNKILVIGKTQKIDEEFYIEREFQWLNKIKKFKEILKLFESTKLFLVVDKAGAGKSTTFKHLLKNFKSEYKDNYVSYIDLKFYSTIYEKYNEKMKDLNLITKEILVDFLVDFLNIKDIELALFKFCFETNRVILLFDGVDEISPTYKHFFMNLVQSIKKLTMNYQWISSRRNPGEEIAQVLKLSYFILKPYTDDDIKSMIQNYLKNHKNNLDPEEIFDFLKTLDGARNENDFNNPLIIKIITEYFIKENMPLDQLNLYNLYKYLFEKKIEILGEKEKVIGKSHYNRTAGMNIWKVHQVFAIKLLTHSEDNDLKFLSIMIKWLNDKSNWKPENIYHYGFLYVDNWDKDNERPIFIHRTFAEFFMAEFFIQFYNSLFDLKFISPEEFSLLRLINLKDLEIINNFIESYKRVHSQENIPKLKERFMKVVNSSLELVHNESKTTDIEWIPWLASQGMPTEGNLVYAGYDVDHTAFYAARAYFNGDWLPAKFNPQNNRCYISYGGYEFYVEYIEYLCGEKFSWKKASNGQVPKGAVPVGKTLKGDTLYIGRAPIEGTLTPGKVHPERKSLFLPFNGDEYTISNYEVLVRLE
;
A
#
# COMPACT_ATOMS: atom_id res chain seq x y z
N MET A 1 -33.39 24.23 24.79
CA MET A 1 -34.34 23.73 25.80
C MET A 1 -33.56 23.42 27.07
N SER A 2 -33.87 24.16 28.14
CA SER A 2 -33.63 23.93 29.59
C SER A 2 -32.40 23.13 30.06
N SER A 3 -31.48 23.80 30.76
CA SER A 3 -30.73 23.20 31.89
C SER A 3 -31.13 23.92 33.17
N GLN A 4 -31.69 23.16 34.10
CA GLN A 4 -32.34 23.61 35.34
C GLN A 4 -31.35 24.27 36.31
N ALA A 5 -31.62 25.51 36.72
CA ALA A 5 -31.10 26.05 37.98
C ALA A 5 -31.90 25.42 39.14
N SER A 6 -31.26 24.68 40.03
CA SER A 6 -31.94 24.13 41.21
C SER A 6 -32.16 25.25 42.24
N LYS A 7 -33.39 25.77 42.33
CA LYS A 7 -33.83 26.56 43.49
C LYS A 7 -33.92 25.63 44.70
N ARG A 8 -33.12 25.86 45.74
CA ARG A 8 -33.39 25.33 47.08
C ARG A 8 -33.93 26.45 47.95
N THR A 9 -35.20 26.33 48.33
CA THR A 9 -35.81 27.17 49.36
C THR A 9 -35.54 26.51 50.71
N PHE A 10 -34.85 27.19 51.62
CA PHE A 10 -34.70 26.70 53.00
C PHE A 10 -35.87 27.24 53.83
N ASN A 11 -36.78 26.35 54.24
CA ASN A 11 -37.79 26.67 55.25
C ASN A 11 -37.23 26.33 56.63
N LEU A 12 -36.75 27.34 57.35
CA LEU A 12 -36.36 27.20 58.75
C LEU A 12 -37.61 27.16 59.64
N LEU A 13 -37.90 26.00 60.22
CA LEU A 13 -38.85 25.84 61.32
C LEU A 13 -38.10 25.99 62.64
N LEU A 14 -38.22 27.14 63.28
CA LEU A 14 -37.69 27.37 64.64
C LEU A 14 -38.56 26.62 65.68
N PRO A 15 -37.97 25.96 66.69
CA PRO A 15 -38.74 25.48 67.84
C PRO A 15 -39.30 26.67 68.62
N THR A 16 -40.61 26.58 68.90
CA THR A 16 -41.51 27.53 69.59
C THR A 16 -40.92 28.17 70.86
N THR A 17 -41.18 29.44 71.19
CA THR A 17 -42.48 29.92 71.72
C THR A 17 -42.87 31.34 71.29
N SER A 18 -44.12 31.43 70.79
CA SER A 18 -45.02 32.58 70.58
C SER A 18 -44.74 33.62 69.48
N SER A 19 -45.68 33.61 68.52
CA SER A 19 -45.98 34.52 67.40
C SER A 19 -45.01 34.56 66.21
N ALA A 20 -45.56 34.13 65.07
CA ALA A 20 -44.92 33.93 63.79
C ALA A 20 -44.67 35.23 63.02
N LEU A 21 -43.47 35.35 62.46
CA LEU A 21 -43.18 36.07 61.22
C LEU A 21 -42.29 35.15 60.38
N THR A 22 -42.89 34.46 59.41
CA THR A 22 -42.14 33.78 58.33
C THR A 22 -41.61 34.85 57.39
N ALA A 23 -40.29 35.02 57.32
CA ALA A 23 -39.63 35.77 56.26
C ALA A 23 -38.93 34.77 55.32
N ASP A 24 -39.28 34.80 54.03
CA ASP A 24 -38.61 34.01 53.00
C ASP A 24 -37.26 34.67 52.65
N TYR A 25 -36.15 33.96 52.86
CA TYR A 25 -34.81 34.41 52.47
C TYR A 25 -34.36 33.69 51.19
N ASN A 26 -33.92 34.45 50.18
CA ASN A 26 -33.41 33.89 48.92
C ASN A 26 -31.87 33.99 48.90
N ILE A 27 -31.17 32.85 48.85
CA ILE A 27 -29.73 32.75 48.60
C ILE A 27 -29.54 32.14 47.20
N PHE A 28 -28.81 32.83 46.33
CA PHE A 28 -28.54 32.37 44.96
C PHE A 28 -27.18 31.67 44.88
N TYR A 29 -27.13 30.51 44.21
CA TYR A 29 -25.92 29.71 43.98
C TYR A 29 -25.67 29.59 42.48
N ASN A 30 -24.44 29.81 42.03
CA ASN A 30 -24.06 29.75 40.61
C ASN A 30 -22.71 29.02 40.47
N GLU A 31 -22.65 27.88 39.79
CA GLU A 31 -21.38 27.23 39.41
C GLU A 31 -20.93 27.73 38.03
N PRO A 32 -19.63 28.03 37.81
CA PRO A 32 -18.45 27.49 38.52
C PRO A 32 -17.64 28.52 39.31
N LYS A 33 -18.18 29.71 39.61
CA LYS A 33 -17.52 30.72 40.44
C LYS A 33 -18.16 30.70 41.81
N THR A 34 -17.44 30.30 42.85
CA THR A 34 -17.88 30.39 44.25
C THR A 34 -18.15 31.86 44.63
N GLU A 35 -19.33 32.35 44.31
CA GLU A 35 -19.82 33.70 44.65
C GLU A 35 -21.23 33.58 45.23
N TYR A 36 -21.44 34.20 46.39
CA TYR A 36 -22.74 34.25 47.07
C TYR A 36 -23.20 35.71 47.11
N TYR A 37 -24.46 35.95 46.77
CA TYR A 37 -25.11 37.26 46.87
C TYR A 37 -26.14 37.21 48.01
N ILE A 38 -26.05 38.15 48.95
CA ILE A 38 -27.06 38.36 50.00
C ILE A 38 -27.81 39.65 49.63
N ASP A 39 -29.12 39.56 49.45
CA ASP A 39 -29.99 40.71 49.19
C ASP A 39 -30.19 41.51 50.48
N CYS A 40 -29.55 42.69 50.58
CA CYS A 40 -29.49 43.51 51.79
C CYS A 40 -30.79 44.28 52.06
N LYS A 41 -31.78 43.59 52.61
CA LYS A 41 -32.84 44.22 53.45
C LYS A 41 -32.83 43.72 54.89
N THR A 42 -31.77 43.03 55.30
CA THR A 42 -31.67 42.32 56.57
C THR A 42 -31.13 43.21 57.69
N THR A 43 -31.72 43.11 58.89
CA THR A 43 -31.21 43.78 60.10
C THR A 43 -29.87 43.17 60.53
N VAL A 44 -29.08 43.95 61.27
CA VAL A 44 -27.74 43.56 61.80
C VAL A 44 -27.77 42.22 62.55
N GLU A 45 -28.87 41.92 63.24
CA GLU A 45 -29.07 40.65 63.94
C GLU A 45 -29.23 39.45 62.98
N GLY A 46 -29.88 39.65 61.83
CA GLY A 46 -30.07 38.62 60.81
C GLY A 46 -28.77 38.21 60.10
N LEU A 47 -27.91 39.17 59.74
CA LEU A 47 -26.60 38.89 59.14
C LEU A 47 -25.67 38.17 60.13
N THR A 48 -25.71 38.51 61.41
CA THR A 48 -24.87 37.90 62.45
C THR A 48 -25.24 36.43 62.71
N ILE A 49 -26.54 36.09 62.63
CA ILE A 49 -27.05 34.71 62.80
C ILE A 49 -26.71 33.85 61.58
N ILE A 50 -26.95 34.35 60.36
CA ILE A 50 -26.63 33.65 59.10
C ILE A 50 -25.13 33.34 59.02
N PHE A 51 -24.28 34.30 59.42
CA PHE A 51 -22.83 34.14 59.36
C PHE A 51 -22.29 33.13 60.37
N LYS A 52 -22.92 33.01 61.55
CA LYS A 52 -22.53 32.02 62.57
C LYS A 52 -23.01 30.60 62.21
N GLU A 53 -24.24 30.42 61.76
CA GLU A 53 -24.77 29.10 61.43
C GLU A 53 -24.14 28.49 60.17
N TYR A 54 -23.89 29.30 59.13
CA TYR A 54 -23.27 28.81 57.89
C TYR A 54 -21.84 28.28 58.10
N PHE A 55 -21.08 28.88 59.02
CA PHE A 55 -19.73 28.43 59.35
C PHE A 55 -19.73 27.18 60.23
N ILE A 56 -20.71 27.04 61.13
CA ILE A 56 -20.87 25.86 62.00
C ILE A 56 -21.20 24.60 61.17
N GLU A 57 -22.02 24.73 60.12
CA GLU A 57 -22.38 23.58 59.28
C GLU A 57 -21.30 23.16 58.27
N ASN A 58 -20.46 24.08 57.79
CA ASN A 58 -19.54 23.81 56.69
C ASN A 58 -18.08 23.59 57.10
N PHE A 59 -17.69 24.00 58.31
CA PHE A 59 -16.31 23.88 58.77
C PHE A 59 -16.26 23.47 60.26
N ASP A 60 -16.07 22.18 60.50
CA ASP A 60 -15.88 21.59 61.83
C ASP A 60 -14.73 22.30 62.60
N ASN A 61 -15.07 23.28 63.45
CA ASN A 61 -14.45 23.62 64.74
C ASN A 61 -14.92 25.01 65.25
N ASN A 62 -15.52 25.01 66.43
CA ASN A 62 -16.45 26.01 66.96
C ASN A 62 -15.86 27.32 67.55
N GLU A 63 -14.64 27.76 67.24
CA GLU A 63 -13.98 28.81 68.08
C GLU A 63 -13.25 30.00 67.40
N ASN A 64 -13.30 30.22 66.07
CA ASN A 64 -12.36 31.17 65.43
C ASN A 64 -12.91 32.25 64.45
N ALA A 65 -14.15 32.72 64.61
CA ALA A 65 -14.70 33.85 63.85
C ALA A 65 -15.24 34.98 64.76
N ASN A 66 -14.89 36.24 64.47
CA ASN A 66 -15.34 37.43 65.23
C ASN A 66 -15.91 38.52 64.29
N VAL A 67 -16.86 39.30 64.81
CA VAL A 67 -17.48 40.46 64.13
C VAL A 67 -17.23 41.73 64.95
N ILE A 68 -16.74 42.80 64.32
CA ILE A 68 -16.50 44.11 64.94
C ILE A 68 -17.34 45.17 64.24
N PHE A 69 -18.02 46.01 65.00
CA PHE A 69 -18.78 47.16 64.51
C PHE A 69 -18.00 48.44 64.79
N LEU A 70 -17.88 49.33 63.80
CA LEU A 70 -17.19 50.61 63.94
C LEU A 70 -18.09 51.76 63.47
N ASN A 71 -18.18 52.81 64.27
CA ASN A 71 -18.96 53.99 63.90
C ASN A 71 -18.13 54.97 63.05
N ILE A 72 -18.59 55.21 61.82
CA ILE A 72 -17.96 56.11 60.84
C ILE A 72 -17.91 57.56 61.34
N ASP A 73 -18.89 57.99 62.13
CA ASP A 73 -18.98 59.37 62.62
C ASP A 73 -17.99 59.67 63.77
N ASN A 74 -17.34 58.66 64.36
CA ASN A 74 -16.29 58.80 65.40
C ASN A 74 -15.07 57.90 65.13
N LEU A 75 -14.65 57.84 63.88
CA LEU A 75 -13.72 56.81 63.39
C LEU A 75 -12.32 56.87 64.03
N LEU A 76 -11.79 58.06 64.35
CA LEU A 76 -10.45 58.21 64.93
C LEU A 76 -10.35 57.64 66.36
N GLY A 77 -11.40 57.77 67.18
CA GLY A 77 -11.45 57.17 68.52
C GLY A 77 -11.68 55.66 68.50
N GLU A 78 -12.45 55.17 67.54
CA GLU A 78 -12.70 53.74 67.32
C GLU A 78 -11.44 53.00 66.82
N ILE A 79 -10.59 53.65 66.03
CA ILE A 79 -9.30 53.12 65.55
C ILE A 79 -8.28 52.97 66.70
N GLU A 80 -8.28 53.83 67.72
CA GLU A 80 -7.43 53.64 68.90
C GLU A 80 -7.86 52.43 69.76
N ASN A 81 -9.16 52.14 69.84
CA ASN A 81 -9.67 50.95 70.52
C ASN A 81 -9.30 49.65 69.79
N LEU A 82 -9.23 49.67 68.46
CA LEU A 82 -8.75 48.54 67.65
C LEU A 82 -7.27 48.22 67.87
N LYS A 83 -6.43 49.22 68.18
CA LYS A 83 -5.00 49.02 68.49
C LYS A 83 -4.75 48.21 69.76
N GLN A 84 -5.73 48.12 70.68
CA GLN A 84 -5.62 47.32 71.92
C GLN A 84 -6.08 45.86 71.76
N PHE A 85 -6.66 45.48 70.62
CA PHE A 85 -7.08 44.10 70.35
C PHE A 85 -5.90 43.23 69.87
N GLU A 86 -5.50 42.20 70.63
CA GLU A 86 -4.49 41.23 70.19
C GLU A 86 -5.04 40.33 69.06
N LEU A 87 -4.74 40.68 67.80
CA LEU A 87 -5.14 39.94 66.59
C LEU A 87 -4.29 38.68 66.29
N ARG A 88 -3.41 38.27 67.20
CA ARG A 88 -2.33 37.31 66.89
C ARG A 88 -2.70 35.82 66.92
N SER A 89 -3.93 35.41 67.21
CA SER A 89 -4.29 33.99 67.34
C SER A 89 -5.52 33.49 66.56
N LYS A 90 -6.12 34.28 65.65
CA LYS A 90 -7.42 33.92 65.04
C LYS A 90 -7.49 34.07 63.51
N LYS A 91 -8.27 33.21 62.85
CA LYS A 91 -8.25 33.02 61.37
C LYS A 91 -9.24 33.89 60.58
N TRP A 92 -10.35 34.39 61.16
CA TRP A 92 -11.38 35.15 60.42
C TRP A 92 -11.91 36.37 61.19
N LEU A 93 -12.07 37.51 60.51
CA LEU A 93 -12.57 38.78 61.05
C LEU A 93 -13.55 39.47 60.08
N LEU A 94 -14.72 39.87 60.57
CA LEU A 94 -15.69 40.69 59.84
C LEU A 94 -15.77 42.08 60.48
N ILE A 95 -15.55 43.14 59.70
CA ILE A 95 -15.65 44.53 60.17
C ILE A 95 -16.81 45.22 59.47
N ILE A 96 -17.76 45.74 60.23
CA ILE A 96 -18.93 46.45 59.72
C ILE A 96 -18.83 47.91 60.14
N PHE A 97 -18.70 48.81 59.16
CA PHE A 97 -18.70 50.26 59.39
C PHE A 97 -20.12 50.79 59.24
N GLN A 98 -20.59 51.56 60.22
CA GLN A 98 -21.92 52.17 60.22
C GLN A 98 -21.83 53.69 60.34
N SER A 99 -22.50 54.43 59.46
CA SER A 99 -22.72 55.86 59.63
C SER A 99 -24.09 56.10 60.29
N THR A 100 -24.10 56.80 61.42
CA THR A 100 -25.34 57.26 62.06
C THR A 100 -25.97 58.46 61.34
N THR A 101 -25.19 59.19 60.54
CA THR A 101 -25.65 60.35 59.76
C THR A 101 -26.27 60.00 58.40
N CYS A 102 -25.75 59.00 57.69
CA CYS A 102 -26.20 58.65 56.34
C CYS A 102 -27.02 57.35 56.25
N GLN A 103 -27.15 56.59 57.34
CA GLN A 103 -27.79 55.25 57.38
C GLN A 103 -27.20 54.22 56.39
N GLU A 104 -26.01 54.47 55.83
CA GLU A 104 -25.29 53.54 54.93
C GLU A 104 -24.28 52.69 55.74
N GLN A 105 -24.04 51.44 55.30
CA GLN A 105 -23.14 50.48 55.97
C GLN A 105 -22.12 49.89 54.99
N ILE A 106 -20.87 49.75 55.42
CA ILE A 106 -19.81 49.04 54.66
C ILE A 106 -19.46 47.75 55.40
N VAL A 107 -19.40 46.62 54.68
CA VAL A 107 -18.99 45.33 55.23
C VAL A 107 -17.64 44.92 54.63
N ILE A 108 -16.62 44.79 55.47
CA ILE A 108 -15.27 44.36 55.08
C ILE A 108 -14.97 42.97 55.65
N PHE A 109 -14.63 42.03 54.78
CA PHE A 109 -14.21 40.68 55.14
C PHE A 109 -12.69 40.56 55.19
N TRP A 110 -12.14 39.99 56.26
CA TRP A 110 -10.70 39.80 56.45
C TRP A 110 -10.33 38.40 56.97
N ARG A 111 -9.28 37.79 56.41
CA ARG A 111 -8.75 36.47 56.80
C ARG A 111 -7.23 36.54 56.99
N ASN A 112 -6.70 35.92 58.04
CA ASN A 112 -5.26 35.85 58.31
C ASN A 112 -4.61 34.57 57.70
N GLN A 113 -3.36 34.70 57.23
CA GLN A 113 -2.68 33.98 56.14
C GLN A 113 -2.45 32.46 56.28
N ASP A 114 -2.53 31.75 55.13
CA ASP A 114 -1.58 30.69 54.68
C ASP A 114 -1.86 30.11 53.27
N SER A 115 -2.87 30.60 52.52
CA SER A 115 -3.10 30.24 51.11
C SER A 115 -3.37 31.48 50.26
N ASN A 116 -2.85 31.50 49.02
CA ASN A 116 -3.04 32.53 48.00
C ASN A 116 -4.49 32.59 47.47
N ASP A 117 -5.47 32.77 48.35
CA ASP A 117 -6.89 32.89 47.98
C ASP A 117 -7.36 34.35 48.06
N GLU A 118 -8.18 34.75 47.08
CA GLU A 118 -8.58 36.12 46.73
C GLU A 118 -9.24 36.93 47.87
N TYR A 119 -8.88 38.21 47.98
CA TYR A 119 -9.54 39.19 48.83
C TYR A 119 -10.75 39.78 48.09
N LYS A 120 -11.95 39.70 48.67
CA LYS A 120 -13.16 40.28 48.06
C LYS A 120 -13.70 41.43 48.91
N ILE A 121 -13.60 42.64 48.39
CA ILE A 121 -14.21 43.86 48.97
C ILE A 121 -15.38 44.25 48.06
N VAL A 122 -16.60 44.24 48.59
CA VAL A 122 -17.80 44.69 47.89
C VAL A 122 -18.15 46.08 48.41
N LEU A 123 -18.27 47.05 47.50
CA LEU A 123 -18.66 48.41 47.84
C LEU A 123 -20.12 48.63 47.41
N GLU A 124 -21.04 48.70 48.36
CA GLU A 124 -22.38 49.23 48.14
C GLU A 124 -22.46 50.64 48.73
N GLY A 125 -22.53 51.65 47.87
CA GLY A 125 -22.85 53.02 48.24
C GLY A 125 -23.69 53.66 47.15
N GLN A 126 -24.83 54.27 47.50
CA GLN A 126 -25.79 54.76 46.50
C GLN A 126 -25.46 56.18 45.98
N SER A 127 -24.50 56.90 46.57
CA SER A 127 -24.18 58.27 46.16
C SER A 127 -22.82 58.44 45.44
N LYS A 128 -22.81 59.35 44.46
CA LYS A 128 -21.62 59.73 43.69
C LYS A 128 -20.58 60.44 44.57
N GLU A 129 -21.01 61.22 45.57
CA GLU A 129 -20.09 61.83 46.55
C GLU A 129 -19.37 60.78 47.41
N PHE A 130 -20.06 59.72 47.84
CA PHE A 130 -19.49 58.66 48.68
C PHE A 130 -18.47 57.79 47.93
N SER A 131 -18.76 57.43 46.67
CA SER A 131 -17.82 56.71 45.79
C SER A 131 -16.53 57.51 45.56
N ASN A 132 -16.65 58.83 45.36
CA ASN A 132 -15.51 59.72 45.16
C ASN A 132 -14.66 59.85 46.43
N PHE A 133 -15.29 60.00 47.60
CA PHE A 133 -14.59 60.03 48.90
C PHE A 133 -13.85 58.72 49.16
N LEU A 134 -14.46 57.58 48.84
CA LEU A 134 -13.88 56.27 49.09
C LEU A 134 -12.67 55.97 48.18
N ILE A 135 -12.72 56.36 46.90
CA ILE A 135 -11.57 56.25 45.98
C ILE A 135 -10.41 57.13 46.47
N GLU A 136 -10.67 58.37 46.86
CA GLU A 136 -9.64 59.26 47.42
C GLU A 136 -9.10 58.78 48.77
N PHE A 137 -9.96 58.23 49.64
CA PHE A 137 -9.59 57.68 50.94
C PHE A 137 -8.71 56.44 50.79
N LEU A 138 -9.07 55.49 49.93
CA LEU A 138 -8.26 54.29 49.67
C LEU A 138 -6.88 54.68 49.13
N ILE A 139 -6.82 55.57 48.15
CA ILE A 139 -5.55 56.07 47.60
C ILE A 139 -4.70 56.77 48.68
N LYS A 140 -5.28 57.69 49.48
CA LYS A 140 -4.54 58.43 50.54
C LYS A 140 -4.12 57.56 51.72
N THR A 141 -4.93 56.58 52.11
CA THR A 141 -4.66 55.71 53.27
C THR A 141 -3.49 54.78 52.96
N PHE A 142 -3.43 54.22 51.74
CA PHE A 142 -2.33 53.35 51.33
C PHE A 142 -1.06 54.12 50.90
N GLN A 143 -1.16 55.40 50.52
CA GLN A 143 0.00 56.27 50.26
C GLN A 143 0.73 56.77 51.53
N ASN A 144 0.09 56.77 52.70
CA ASN A 144 0.65 57.29 53.96
C ASN A 144 1.51 56.27 54.76
N GLU A 145 1.77 55.08 54.24
CA GLU A 145 2.64 54.04 54.85
C GLU A 145 4.15 54.37 54.76
N LYS A 146 4.57 55.59 55.10
CA LYS A 146 5.99 56.00 55.10
C LYS A 146 6.78 55.61 56.37
N SER A 147 6.28 54.73 57.23
CA SER A 147 6.96 54.43 58.52
C SER A 147 7.03 52.96 58.92
N VAL A 148 7.07 52.01 57.99
CA VAL A 148 7.49 50.63 58.28
C VAL A 148 8.28 50.05 57.09
N GLU A 149 9.54 49.65 57.31
CA GLU A 149 10.38 49.02 56.28
C GLU A 149 9.90 47.59 55.96
N PHE A 150 9.49 47.33 54.72
CA PHE A 150 9.43 46.00 54.11
C PHE A 150 10.21 46.01 52.77
N PRO A 151 10.83 44.88 52.36
CA PRO A 151 11.69 44.82 51.17
C PRO A 151 10.88 44.91 49.85
N PRO A 152 11.52 45.26 48.72
CA PRO A 152 10.86 45.72 47.50
C PRO A 152 10.24 44.55 46.73
N ILE A 153 9.00 44.23 47.08
CA ILE A 153 8.07 43.41 46.31
C ILE A 153 6.77 44.22 46.32
N ILE A 154 6.13 44.40 45.16
CA ILE A 154 4.85 45.12 44.98
C ILE A 154 3.96 44.88 46.21
N ASN A 155 3.58 45.96 46.88
CA ASN A 155 2.98 45.91 48.19
C ASN A 155 1.67 45.09 48.09
N ALA A 156 1.41 44.14 48.98
CA ALA A 156 0.19 43.32 48.92
C ALA A 156 -1.10 44.17 48.91
N SER A 157 -1.01 45.41 49.40
CA SER A 157 -2.02 46.46 49.31
C SER A 157 -2.27 46.98 47.88
N ASP A 158 -1.24 47.12 47.04
CA ASP A 158 -1.36 47.58 45.65
C ASP A 158 -2.11 46.57 44.78
N ILE A 159 -1.87 45.27 45.01
CA ILE A 159 -2.56 44.17 44.34
C ILE A 159 -4.03 44.11 44.77
N ALA A 160 -4.33 44.31 46.06
CA ALA A 160 -5.70 44.29 46.58
C ALA A 160 -6.59 45.39 45.94
N LEU A 161 -6.04 46.56 45.67
CA LEU A 161 -6.76 47.66 44.99
C LEU A 161 -7.21 47.28 43.57
N THR A 162 -6.43 46.44 42.86
CA THR A 162 -6.78 46.00 41.50
C THR A 162 -7.91 44.97 41.44
N PHE A 163 -8.33 44.40 42.58
CA PHE A 163 -9.44 43.44 42.69
C PHE A 163 -10.79 44.08 43.09
N ILE A 164 -10.80 45.37 43.44
CA ILE A 164 -12.03 46.07 43.85
C ILE A 164 -12.94 46.28 42.63
N ARG A 165 -14.21 45.90 42.76
CA ARG A 165 -15.25 46.06 41.72
C ARG A 165 -16.50 46.71 42.31
N ASP A 166 -17.18 47.54 41.52
CA ASP A 166 -18.56 47.96 41.84
C ASP A 166 -19.60 46.90 41.40
N SER A 167 -20.88 47.16 41.65
CA SER A 167 -21.99 46.25 41.29
C SER A 167 -22.11 45.99 39.79
N ASN A 168 -21.54 46.85 38.95
CA ASN A 168 -21.52 46.73 37.49
C ASN A 168 -20.22 46.08 36.98
N GLY A 169 -19.33 45.67 37.89
CA GLY A 169 -18.04 45.08 37.57
C GLY A 169 -16.96 46.08 37.16
N TYR A 170 -17.16 47.39 37.39
CA TYR A 170 -16.14 48.39 37.08
C TYR A 170 -15.03 48.31 38.12
N ASN A 171 -13.79 48.16 37.65
CA ASN A 171 -12.61 48.31 38.49
C ASN A 171 -12.29 49.79 38.75
N LEU A 172 -11.36 50.08 39.67
CA LEU A 172 -11.00 51.45 40.05
C LEU A 172 -10.58 52.31 38.84
N LEU A 173 -9.84 51.73 37.89
CA LEU A 173 -9.41 52.42 36.66
C LEU A 173 -10.61 52.80 35.79
N MET A 174 -11.51 51.85 35.52
CA MET A 174 -12.73 52.10 34.76
C MET A 174 -13.62 53.15 35.44
N LYS A 175 -13.71 53.12 36.77
CA LYS A 175 -14.52 54.09 37.53
C LYS A 175 -13.92 55.49 37.53
N ALA A 176 -12.59 55.60 37.57
CA ALA A 176 -11.91 56.88 37.42
C ALA A 176 -12.14 57.47 36.02
N ILE A 177 -12.05 56.65 34.97
CA ILE A 177 -12.34 57.04 33.58
C ILE A 177 -13.81 57.46 33.43
N GLU A 178 -14.74 56.67 33.97
CA GLU A 178 -16.18 56.95 33.91
C GLU A 178 -16.52 58.33 34.52
N ASN A 179 -15.86 58.67 35.64
CA ASN A 179 -16.07 59.92 36.37
C ASN A 179 -15.17 61.09 35.91
N ASP A 180 -14.49 60.98 34.76
CA ASP A 180 -13.60 62.01 34.20
C ASP A 180 -12.45 62.43 35.13
N LYS A 181 -11.99 61.52 35.99
CA LYS A 181 -10.85 61.72 36.90
C LYS A 181 -9.53 61.32 36.25
N PHE A 182 -9.24 61.92 35.11
CA PHE A 182 -8.04 61.61 34.33
C PHE A 182 -6.73 61.98 35.05
N ASP A 183 -6.78 62.92 36.00
CA ASP A 183 -5.64 63.29 36.84
C ASP A 183 -5.10 62.11 37.68
N LEU A 184 -5.94 61.11 37.96
CA LEU A 184 -5.58 59.88 38.69
C LEU A 184 -5.10 58.76 37.77
N PHE A 185 -5.21 58.92 36.45
CA PHE A 185 -4.96 57.85 35.48
C PHE A 185 -3.52 57.35 35.55
N ASP A 186 -2.53 58.25 35.56
CA ASP A 186 -1.12 57.87 35.59
C ASP A 186 -0.72 57.20 36.92
N GLU A 187 -1.39 57.51 38.03
CA GLU A 187 -1.19 56.83 39.32
C GLU A 187 -1.85 55.43 39.32
N LEU A 188 -3.05 55.31 38.76
CA LEU A 188 -3.76 54.02 38.66
C LEU A 188 -3.07 53.06 37.68
N MET A 189 -2.48 53.56 36.59
CA MET A 189 -1.74 52.75 35.62
C MET A 189 -0.44 52.16 36.16
N LYS A 190 0.06 52.64 37.32
CA LYS A 190 1.18 51.99 38.04
C LYS A 190 0.76 50.69 38.72
N LEU A 191 -0.54 50.50 38.95
CA LEU A 191 -1.11 49.28 39.52
C LEU A 191 -1.36 48.24 38.42
N PRO A 192 -1.24 46.93 38.72
CA PRO A 192 -1.33 45.86 37.73
C PRO A 192 -2.78 45.53 37.30
N PHE A 193 -3.54 46.52 36.82
CA PHE A 193 -4.90 46.30 36.31
C PHE A 193 -4.89 45.40 35.05
N ASP A 194 -5.88 44.52 34.94
CA ASP A 194 -6.14 43.80 33.69
C ASP A 194 -6.91 44.70 32.72
N LEU A 195 -6.23 45.19 31.67
CA LEU A 195 -6.83 46.06 30.66
C LEU A 195 -7.77 45.31 29.69
N HIS A 196 -7.81 43.97 29.73
CA HIS A 196 -8.76 43.14 28.98
C HIS A 196 -10.05 42.86 29.75
N GLU A 197 -10.12 43.29 31.00
CA GLU A 197 -11.27 43.07 31.84
C GLU A 197 -12.51 43.73 31.24
N LYS A 198 -13.65 43.02 31.35
CA LYS A 198 -14.94 43.48 30.88
C LYS A 198 -15.82 43.80 32.08
N ALA A 199 -16.41 44.99 32.08
CA ALA A 199 -17.51 45.38 32.95
C ALA A 199 -18.81 45.45 32.14
N ARG A 200 -19.94 45.60 32.83
CA ARG A 200 -21.26 45.75 32.18
C ARG A 200 -21.80 47.15 32.43
N THR A 201 -22.19 47.84 31.37
CA THR A 201 -22.89 49.13 31.51
C THR A 201 -24.27 48.92 32.15
N ILE A 202 -24.93 50.02 32.54
CA ILE A 202 -26.32 50.02 33.00
C ILE A 202 -27.27 49.42 31.95
N ASP A 203 -26.89 49.51 30.66
CA ASP A 203 -27.64 48.98 29.52
C ASP A 203 -27.25 47.52 29.17
N ASP A 204 -26.52 46.82 30.06
CA ASP A 204 -26.03 45.44 29.91
C ASP A 204 -25.06 45.23 28.71
N GLU A 205 -24.39 46.28 28.25
CA GLU A 205 -23.31 46.18 27.25
C GLU A 205 -21.99 45.82 27.92
N GLU A 206 -21.27 44.81 27.40
CA GLU A 206 -19.90 44.51 27.83
C GLU A 206 -18.92 45.59 27.32
N VAL A 207 -18.20 46.23 28.23
CA VAL A 207 -17.24 47.30 27.94
C VAL A 207 -15.92 47.08 28.66
N THR A 208 -14.82 47.42 27.97
CA THR A 208 -13.46 47.51 28.51
C THR A 208 -13.13 48.97 28.87
N ALA A 209 -11.99 49.19 29.54
CA ALA A 209 -11.50 50.54 29.81
C ALA A 209 -11.32 51.37 28.52
N ALA A 210 -10.83 50.74 27.43
CA ALA A 210 -10.68 51.40 26.13
C ALA A 210 -12.03 51.80 25.51
N ASP A 211 -13.07 50.96 25.66
CA ASP A 211 -14.42 51.26 25.15
C ASP A 211 -15.02 52.50 25.82
N ILE A 212 -14.84 52.62 27.14
CA ILE A 212 -15.33 53.76 27.92
C ILE A 212 -14.62 55.05 27.47
N VAL A 213 -13.31 55.00 27.28
CA VAL A 213 -12.50 56.15 26.81
C VAL A 213 -12.88 56.56 25.39
N TRP A 214 -13.10 55.58 24.50
CA TRP A 214 -13.49 55.82 23.11
C TRP A 214 -14.86 56.50 23.02
N LYS A 215 -15.86 56.01 23.77
CA LYS A 215 -17.20 56.65 23.86
C LYS A 215 -17.10 58.10 24.36
N LYS A 216 -16.17 58.39 25.27
CA LYS A 216 -15.90 59.75 25.77
C LYS A 216 -15.09 60.64 24.83
N LYS A 217 -14.64 60.12 23.68
CA LYS A 217 -13.81 60.83 22.68
C LYS A 217 -12.48 61.37 23.24
N ASN A 218 -11.94 60.75 24.30
CA ASN A 218 -10.66 61.14 24.89
C ASN A 218 -9.50 60.37 24.24
N LYS A 219 -8.92 60.95 23.18
CA LYS A 219 -7.89 60.30 22.36
C LYS A 219 -6.55 60.14 23.08
N GLU A 220 -6.21 61.04 24.00
CA GLU A 220 -4.95 61.02 24.74
C GLU A 220 -4.88 59.81 25.69
N ILE A 221 -5.93 59.60 26.48
CA ILE A 221 -6.01 58.46 27.40
C ILE A 221 -6.11 57.14 26.63
N LEU A 222 -6.76 57.13 25.46
CA LEU A 222 -6.85 55.94 24.63
C LEU A 222 -5.46 55.51 24.13
N LEU A 223 -4.64 56.45 23.66
CA LEU A 223 -3.27 56.15 23.24
C LEU A 223 -2.46 55.54 24.39
N LYS A 224 -2.53 56.13 25.59
CA LYS A 224 -1.85 55.59 26.78
C LYS A 224 -2.30 54.16 27.12
N LEU A 225 -3.58 53.84 26.97
CA LEU A 225 -4.08 52.48 27.18
C LEU A 225 -3.53 51.50 26.13
N LEU A 226 -3.56 51.88 24.85
CA LEU A 226 -3.04 51.04 23.75
C LEU A 226 -1.54 50.77 23.90
N GLU A 227 -0.76 51.78 24.30
CA GLU A 227 0.67 51.64 24.58
C GLU A 227 0.98 50.71 25.77
N ASN A 228 0.00 50.50 26.66
CA ASN A 228 0.10 49.60 27.80
C ASN A 228 -0.55 48.23 27.56
N ASN A 229 -0.67 47.81 26.29
CA ASN A 229 -1.22 46.52 25.86
C ASN A 229 -2.74 46.36 25.97
N SER A 230 -3.50 47.46 26.07
CA SER A 230 -4.96 47.40 25.94
C SER A 230 -5.39 46.97 24.52
N PRO A 231 -6.48 46.21 24.35
CA PRO A 231 -7.08 45.98 23.04
C PRO A 231 -7.66 47.28 22.47
N PHE A 232 -7.86 47.32 21.14
CA PHE A 232 -8.63 48.38 20.48
C PHE A 232 -10.10 48.32 20.91
N PRO A 233 -10.76 49.49 21.06
CA PRO A 233 -12.16 49.54 21.46
C PRO A 233 -13.09 48.94 20.38
N ASN A 234 -14.22 48.40 20.80
CA ASN A 234 -15.26 47.90 19.93
C ASN A 234 -15.83 49.04 19.07
N GLY A 235 -15.91 48.82 17.76
CA GLY A 235 -16.34 49.85 16.80
C GLY A 235 -15.31 50.97 16.58
N PHE A 236 -14.03 50.72 16.84
CA PHE A 236 -12.95 51.65 16.51
C PHE A 236 -12.91 51.99 15.01
N ASP A 237 -12.90 53.28 14.69
CA ASP A 237 -12.71 53.80 13.33
C ASP A 237 -11.39 54.56 13.25
N GLU A 238 -10.46 54.07 12.43
CA GLU A 238 -9.15 54.68 12.20
C GLU A 238 -9.27 56.11 11.63
N ASN A 239 -10.35 56.44 10.93
CA ASN A 239 -10.57 57.78 10.39
C ASN A 239 -10.82 58.82 11.50
N GLU A 240 -11.39 58.39 12.63
CA GLU A 240 -11.66 59.24 13.78
C GLU A 240 -10.46 59.33 14.76
N ALA A 241 -9.41 58.55 14.54
CA ALA A 241 -8.20 58.53 15.38
C ALA A 241 -7.36 59.81 15.26
N SER A 242 -6.58 60.14 16.30
CA SER A 242 -5.54 61.20 16.21
C SER A 242 -4.35 60.73 15.38
N GLU A 243 -3.53 61.67 14.91
CA GLU A 243 -2.32 61.34 14.14
C GLU A 243 -1.36 60.42 14.92
N ASP A 244 -1.24 60.62 16.23
CA ASP A 244 -0.41 59.79 17.10
C ASP A 244 -0.90 58.34 17.19
N ILE A 245 -2.23 58.12 17.22
CA ILE A 245 -2.82 56.77 17.21
C ILE A 245 -2.62 56.12 15.84
N LYS A 246 -2.70 56.88 14.74
CA LYS A 246 -2.43 56.36 13.38
C LYS A 246 -0.98 55.91 13.22
N GLU A 247 -0.02 56.69 13.73
CA GLU A 247 1.39 56.29 13.70
C GLU A 247 1.64 55.05 14.57
N PHE A 248 0.98 54.93 15.72
CA PHE A 248 1.01 53.71 16.54
C PHE A 248 0.50 52.47 15.77
N ILE A 249 -0.66 52.58 15.11
CA ILE A 249 -1.25 51.49 14.30
C ILE A 249 -0.30 51.06 13.18
N LYS A 250 0.34 52.01 12.50
CA LYS A 250 1.30 51.74 11.43
C LYS A 250 2.45 50.86 11.92
N VAL A 251 3.01 51.15 13.11
CA VAL A 251 4.08 50.34 13.70
C VAL A 251 3.60 48.92 14.04
N MET A 252 2.40 48.77 14.58
CA MET A 252 1.81 47.44 14.85
C MET A 252 1.61 46.65 13.55
N ASN A 253 1.14 47.30 12.48
CA ASN A 253 0.95 46.67 11.18
C ASN A 253 2.27 46.23 10.54
N GLU A 254 3.33 47.02 10.63
CA GLU A 254 4.66 46.62 10.13
C GLU A 254 5.17 45.33 10.81
N MET A 255 4.89 45.15 12.11
CA MET A 255 5.23 43.93 12.82
C MET A 255 4.43 42.73 12.32
N HIS A 256 3.13 42.88 12.06
CA HIS A 256 2.29 41.83 11.46
C HIS A 256 2.73 41.49 10.02
N ILE A 257 3.11 42.48 9.23
CA ILE A 257 3.67 42.28 7.88
C ILE A 257 4.96 41.47 7.97
N ALA A 258 5.86 41.78 8.91
CA ALA A 258 7.09 41.02 9.10
C ALA A 258 6.83 39.54 9.45
N VAL A 259 5.80 39.25 10.24
CA VAL A 259 5.37 37.87 10.52
C VAL A 259 4.83 37.19 9.25
N LYS A 260 3.98 37.88 8.49
CA LYS A 260 3.40 37.38 7.25
C LYS A 260 4.46 37.07 6.18
N GLU A 261 5.48 37.92 6.08
CA GLU A 261 6.61 37.76 5.15
C GLU A 261 7.68 36.77 5.64
N ASN A 262 7.51 36.19 6.83
CA ASN A 262 8.48 35.31 7.47
C ASN A 262 9.87 35.93 7.69
N ASN A 263 9.89 37.22 8.06
CA ASN A 263 11.11 37.98 8.27
C ASN A 263 11.44 38.10 9.77
N ILE A 264 12.15 37.10 10.31
CA ILE A 264 12.50 37.01 11.74
C ILE A 264 13.39 38.16 12.23
N ASP A 265 14.23 38.72 11.37
CA ASP A 265 15.15 39.80 11.75
C ASP A 265 14.41 41.12 11.97
N ASN A 266 13.38 41.39 11.16
CA ASN A 266 12.46 42.49 11.41
C ASN A 266 11.65 42.27 12.69
N VAL A 267 11.15 41.06 12.94
CA VAL A 267 10.45 40.74 14.20
C VAL A 267 11.34 41.00 15.42
N LYS A 268 12.61 40.56 15.38
CA LYS A 268 13.62 40.87 16.42
C LYS A 268 13.80 42.37 16.64
N LYS A 269 13.87 43.14 15.56
CA LYS A 269 14.03 44.61 15.62
C LYS A 269 12.85 45.27 16.33
N TYR A 270 11.61 44.84 16.06
CA TYR A 270 10.42 45.39 16.73
C TYR A 270 10.32 44.99 18.20
N LEU A 271 10.60 43.73 18.55
CA LEU A 271 10.64 43.30 19.96
C LEU A 271 11.69 44.07 20.77
N LYS A 272 12.84 44.38 20.17
CA LYS A 272 13.87 45.21 20.81
C LYS A 272 13.42 46.67 20.99
N LYS A 273 12.65 47.20 20.03
CA LYS A 273 12.12 48.57 20.08
C LYS A 273 11.00 48.70 21.13
N PHE A 274 10.22 47.65 21.35
CA PHE A 274 9.06 47.62 22.25
C PHE A 274 9.13 46.45 23.25
N PRO A 275 10.06 46.46 24.21
CA PRO A 275 10.32 45.32 25.09
C PRO A 275 9.19 45.01 26.09
N ASN A 276 8.30 45.96 26.37
CA ASN A 276 7.20 45.81 27.33
C ASN A 276 5.88 45.40 26.65
N PHE A 277 5.87 45.24 25.33
CA PHE A 277 4.68 44.85 24.58
C PHE A 277 4.54 43.33 24.56
N LYS A 278 3.38 42.83 25.00
CA LYS A 278 3.09 41.41 25.13
C LYS A 278 2.22 40.88 24.00
N PHE A 279 1.26 41.65 23.53
CA PHE A 279 0.25 41.13 22.59
C PHE A 279 0.43 41.61 21.15
N PHE A 280 0.85 42.86 20.95
CA PHE A 280 0.93 43.50 19.62
C PHE A 280 -0.35 43.23 18.81
N TYR A 281 -1.46 43.88 19.18
CA TYR A 281 -2.75 43.68 18.52
C TYR A 281 -2.80 44.34 17.14
N ASN A 282 -3.46 43.67 16.19
CA ASN A 282 -3.96 44.34 14.98
C ASN A 282 -5.35 44.96 15.21
N LEU A 283 -5.90 45.65 14.21
CA LEU A 283 -7.22 46.30 14.29
C LEU A 283 -8.39 45.31 14.51
N GLN A 284 -8.19 44.02 14.24
CA GLN A 284 -9.14 42.95 14.56
C GLN A 284 -8.97 42.39 15.98
N ASN A 285 -8.14 43.04 16.81
CA ASN A 285 -7.76 42.57 18.15
C ASN A 285 -7.17 41.15 18.18
N LYS A 286 -6.47 40.73 17.11
CA LYS A 286 -5.65 39.52 17.11
C LYS A 286 -4.23 39.86 17.55
N SER A 287 -3.73 39.13 18.55
CA SER A 287 -2.35 39.18 19.00
C SER A 287 -1.40 38.65 17.93
N ILE A 288 -0.16 39.14 17.95
CA ILE A 288 0.88 38.72 17.00
C ILE A 288 1.19 37.22 17.08
N ALA A 289 1.03 36.61 18.26
CA ALA A 289 1.18 35.17 18.45
C ALA A 289 0.07 34.39 17.72
N THR A 290 -1.19 34.80 17.89
CA THR A 290 -2.31 34.18 17.16
C THR A 290 -2.20 34.40 15.66
N PHE A 291 -1.81 35.61 15.24
CA PHE A 291 -1.59 35.91 13.83
C PHE A 291 -0.47 35.05 13.22
N ALA A 292 0.66 34.85 13.92
CA ALA A 292 1.73 33.97 13.46
C ALA A 292 1.27 32.51 13.31
N ALA A 293 0.39 32.04 14.19
CA ALA A 293 -0.19 30.71 14.10
C ALA A 293 -1.15 30.57 12.91
N GLU A 294 -2.01 31.56 12.66
CA GLU A 294 -2.95 31.58 11.53
C GLU A 294 -2.24 31.66 10.17
N GLU A 295 -1.17 32.46 10.06
CA GLU A 295 -0.34 32.56 8.85
C GLU A 295 0.62 31.36 8.67
N ASN A 296 0.48 30.31 9.48
CA ASN A 296 1.30 29.09 9.46
C ASN A 296 2.82 29.36 9.63
N ASN A 297 3.18 30.45 10.31
CA ASN A 297 4.56 30.83 10.55
C ASN A 297 5.06 30.43 11.95
N MET A 298 5.18 29.11 12.14
CA MET A 298 5.40 28.51 13.45
C MET A 298 6.79 28.77 14.05
N ALA A 299 7.78 29.09 13.21
CA ALA A 299 9.11 29.48 13.67
C ALA A 299 9.07 30.84 14.39
N ILE A 300 8.34 31.79 13.81
CA ILE A 300 8.12 33.10 14.41
C ILE A 300 7.16 33.00 15.60
N TYR A 301 6.13 32.14 15.52
CA TYR A 301 5.25 31.84 16.66
C TYR A 301 6.03 31.40 17.90
N GLY A 302 6.90 30.38 17.77
CA GLY A 302 7.73 29.91 18.88
C GLY A 302 8.70 30.98 19.39
N PHE A 303 9.29 31.76 18.48
CA PHE A 303 10.19 32.86 18.81
C PHE A 303 9.50 33.97 19.62
N LEU A 304 8.27 34.34 19.25
CA LEU A 304 7.46 35.35 19.95
C LEU A 304 7.14 34.91 21.39
N LEU A 305 6.77 33.64 21.59
CA LEU A 305 6.50 33.10 22.93
C LEU A 305 7.73 33.13 23.84
N ASP A 306 8.92 32.82 23.29
CA ASP A 306 10.17 32.86 24.05
C ASP A 306 10.57 34.28 24.48
N HIS A 307 10.10 35.30 23.77
CA HIS A 307 10.33 36.72 24.08
C HIS A 307 9.21 37.36 24.91
N GLY A 308 8.37 36.55 25.55
CA GLY A 308 7.33 37.02 26.47
C GLY A 308 6.06 37.52 25.79
N CYS A 309 5.91 37.35 24.47
CA CYS A 309 4.64 37.61 23.80
C CYS A 309 3.59 36.56 24.19
N SER A 310 2.34 36.99 24.31
CA SER A 310 1.23 36.17 24.80
C SER A 310 0.07 36.17 23.80
N ILE A 311 -0.80 35.16 23.93
CA ILE A 311 -2.09 35.11 23.20
C ILE A 311 -3.10 35.99 23.95
N GLY A 312 -3.86 36.80 23.21
CA GLY A 312 -4.82 37.73 23.81
C GLY A 312 -5.98 37.04 24.55
N ARG A 313 -6.41 37.58 25.69
CA ARG A 313 -7.50 37.00 26.51
C ARG A 313 -8.88 37.06 25.86
N LEU A 314 -9.09 38.00 24.94
CA LEU A 314 -10.34 38.19 24.18
C LEU A 314 -10.43 37.30 22.94
N GLU A 315 -9.32 36.67 22.58
CA GLU A 315 -9.30 35.68 21.51
C GLU A 315 -9.89 34.41 22.10
N ASN A 316 -10.94 33.85 21.46
CA ASN A 316 -11.22 32.44 21.64
C ASN A 316 -9.88 31.74 21.45
N HIS A 317 -9.38 31.02 22.46
CA HIS A 317 -8.18 30.20 22.32
C HIS A 317 -8.21 29.68 20.91
N VAL A 318 -7.20 30.01 20.08
CA VAL A 318 -7.01 29.29 18.83
C VAL A 318 -7.01 27.86 19.29
N ASP A 319 -8.11 27.16 19.05
CA ASP A 319 -8.27 25.79 19.42
C ASP A 319 -7.32 25.12 18.44
N ILE A 320 -6.05 25.05 18.81
CA ILE A 320 -5.06 24.23 18.12
C ILE A 320 -5.65 22.81 18.02
N TYR A 321 -6.61 22.45 18.90
CA TYR A 321 -7.44 21.25 18.92
C TYR A 321 -8.69 21.22 18.01
N LYS A 322 -9.11 22.32 17.37
CA LYS A 322 -10.23 22.36 16.39
C LYS A 322 -9.77 22.48 14.94
N CYS A 323 -8.47 22.49 14.68
CA CYS A 323 -8.00 22.10 13.36
C CYS A 323 -8.38 20.60 13.19
N PRO A 324 -8.95 20.17 12.04
CA PRO A 324 -9.25 18.77 11.79
C PRO A 324 -8.06 17.89 12.17
N THR A 325 -8.29 16.73 12.80
CA THR A 325 -7.20 15.87 13.31
C THR A 325 -6.14 15.59 12.24
N GLU A 326 -6.57 15.49 10.97
CA GLU A 326 -5.72 15.34 9.79
C GLU A 326 -4.87 16.59 9.48
N ALA A 327 -5.43 17.80 9.65
CA ALA A 327 -4.70 19.05 9.51
C ALA A 327 -3.74 19.29 10.68
N LEU A 328 -4.10 18.90 11.91
CA LEU A 328 -3.18 18.88 13.07
C LEU A 328 -2.02 17.91 12.87
N GLU A 329 -2.28 16.71 12.33
CA GLU A 329 -1.23 15.76 12.02
C GLU A 329 -0.37 16.24 10.86
N GLN A 330 -0.94 16.84 9.81
CA GLN A 330 -0.17 17.48 8.74
C GLN A 330 0.63 18.70 9.21
N ILE A 331 0.09 19.52 10.11
CA ILE A 331 0.76 20.67 10.71
C ILE A 331 1.87 20.18 11.66
N ARG A 332 1.63 19.17 12.50
CA ARG A 332 2.69 18.52 13.29
C ARG A 332 3.74 17.91 12.38
N HIS A 333 3.36 17.20 11.32
CA HIS A 333 4.28 16.54 10.38
C HIS A 333 5.13 17.56 9.61
N ASN A 334 4.53 18.65 9.10
CA ASN A 334 5.23 19.73 8.38
C ASN A 334 6.10 20.57 9.32
N ASN A 335 5.61 20.94 10.51
CA ASN A 335 6.37 21.68 11.52
C ASN A 335 7.57 20.88 12.04
N ILE A 336 7.39 19.58 12.27
CA ILE A 336 8.44 18.68 12.71
C ILE A 336 9.49 18.51 11.60
N THR A 337 9.07 18.34 10.34
CA THR A 337 10.02 18.15 9.22
C THR A 337 10.89 19.38 9.02
N HIS A 338 10.35 20.60 9.19
CA HIS A 338 11.15 21.83 9.17
C HIS A 338 12.00 22.04 10.44
N ALA A 339 11.53 21.60 11.62
CA ALA A 339 12.30 21.66 12.86
C ALA A 339 13.55 20.75 12.86
N ARG A 340 13.50 19.60 12.15
CA ARG A 340 14.62 18.66 11.99
C ARG A 340 15.83 19.23 11.23
N ILE A 341 15.60 20.21 10.36
CA ILE A 341 16.59 20.64 9.34
C ILE A 341 17.46 21.82 9.82
N PHE A 342 17.11 22.49 10.93
CA PHE A 342 17.78 23.74 11.36
C PHE A 342 18.44 23.63 12.73
N ASP A 343 19.61 24.26 12.85
CA ASP A 343 20.58 24.02 13.92
C ASP A 343 20.13 24.30 15.35
N ASP A 344 19.03 25.04 15.57
CA ASP A 344 18.52 25.41 16.90
C ASP A 344 17.11 24.86 17.23
N ARG A 345 16.47 24.11 16.30
CA ARG A 345 15.05 23.69 16.43
C ARG A 345 14.82 22.25 16.90
N TYR A 346 15.89 21.47 17.11
CA TYR A 346 15.85 20.08 17.54
C TYR A 346 15.40 19.90 19.01
N ILE A 347 15.63 20.89 19.88
CA ILE A 347 15.16 20.86 21.28
C ILE A 347 13.63 20.90 21.31
N TRP A 348 13.04 21.77 20.48
CA TRP A 348 11.60 21.88 20.33
C TRP A 348 10.97 20.59 19.83
N TYR A 349 11.64 19.87 18.91
CA TYR A 349 11.18 18.56 18.47
C TYR A 349 11.00 17.60 19.64
N HIS A 350 12.00 17.50 20.53
CA HIS A 350 11.91 16.62 21.70
C HIS A 350 10.88 17.13 22.71
N TYR A 351 10.81 18.45 22.93
CA TYR A 351 9.80 19.07 23.79
C TYR A 351 8.37 18.74 23.34
N PHE A 352 8.05 18.94 22.06
CA PHE A 352 6.71 18.70 21.51
C PHE A 352 6.34 17.22 21.39
N ASN A 353 7.33 16.34 21.22
CA ASN A 353 7.11 14.90 21.20
C ASN A 353 7.28 14.24 22.57
N SER A 354 7.35 15.04 23.64
CA SER A 354 7.35 14.52 25.00
C SER A 354 5.97 14.50 25.63
N VAL A 355 5.67 13.47 26.41
CA VAL A 355 4.36 13.29 27.06
C VAL A 355 4.51 12.89 28.53
N ALA A 356 3.50 13.21 29.34
CA ALA A 356 3.40 12.70 30.71
C ALA A 356 2.79 11.30 30.72
N VAL A 357 3.30 10.40 31.56
CA VAL A 357 2.79 9.02 31.74
C VAL A 357 1.70 8.99 32.82
N PHE A 358 0.56 8.35 32.52
CA PHE A 358 -0.53 7.91 33.43
C PHE A 358 -0.79 8.77 34.69
N ASP A 359 -1.57 9.87 34.62
CA ASP A 359 -2.62 10.25 35.60
C ASP A 359 -3.32 11.59 35.21
N GLU A 360 -4.53 11.81 35.75
CA GLU A 360 -5.41 12.99 35.56
C GLU A 360 -4.82 14.31 36.11
N HIS A 361 -3.69 14.24 36.83
CA HIS A 361 -3.05 15.39 37.46
C HIS A 361 -1.63 15.60 36.94
N LYS A 362 -1.52 16.19 35.74
CA LYS A 362 -0.25 16.77 35.27
C LYS A 362 0.27 17.76 36.33
N PRO A 363 1.56 17.72 36.71
CA PRO A 363 2.11 18.79 37.53
C PRO A 363 1.79 20.14 36.88
N ARG A 364 1.32 21.15 37.64
CA ARG A 364 1.03 22.49 37.10
C ARG A 364 2.21 23.07 36.29
N ARG A 365 3.44 22.65 36.61
CA ARG A 365 4.70 23.05 35.96
C ARG A 365 5.28 22.00 35.00
N PHE A 366 4.49 21.04 34.51
CA PHE A 366 4.97 19.95 33.64
C PHE A 366 5.77 20.49 32.45
N GLN A 367 5.21 21.45 31.71
CA GLN A 367 5.86 22.04 30.53
C GLN A 367 7.18 22.75 30.88
N GLU A 368 7.22 23.46 32.01
CA GLU A 368 8.44 24.13 32.48
C GLU A 368 9.53 23.12 32.87
N LEU A 369 9.19 22.11 33.68
CA LEU A 369 10.14 21.08 34.12
C LEU A 369 10.69 20.26 32.94
N MET A 370 9.84 20.02 31.94
CA MET A 370 10.20 19.39 30.68
C MET A 370 11.19 20.21 29.88
N ARG A 371 10.89 21.51 29.69
CA ARG A 371 11.76 22.45 29.00
C ARG A 371 13.12 22.55 29.69
N GLU A 372 13.13 22.75 31.00
CA GLU A 372 14.35 22.80 31.82
C GLU A 372 15.19 21.53 31.67
N ALA A 373 14.58 20.34 31.62
CA ALA A 373 15.31 19.08 31.46
C ALA A 373 16.11 19.06 30.15
N PHE A 374 15.48 19.41 29.03
CA PHE A 374 16.16 19.44 27.73
C PHE A 374 17.15 20.60 27.62
N GLU A 375 16.89 21.75 28.24
CA GLU A 375 17.85 22.85 28.32
C GLU A 375 19.12 22.42 29.05
N ILE A 376 19.02 21.76 30.21
CA ILE A 376 20.18 21.24 30.94
C ILE A 376 20.98 20.24 30.10
N VAL A 377 20.31 19.36 29.34
CA VAL A 377 21.00 18.44 28.42
C VAL A 377 21.71 19.22 27.31
N ASN A 378 21.09 20.28 26.81
CA ASN A 378 21.58 21.10 25.70
C ASN A 378 22.77 22.02 26.04
N GLU A 379 23.06 22.24 27.33
CA GLU A 379 24.12 23.19 27.73
C GLU A 379 25.53 22.75 27.33
N ASN A 380 25.79 21.44 27.18
CA ASN A 380 27.10 20.90 26.79
C ASN A 380 27.08 20.42 25.33
N ASP A 381 28.21 20.54 24.63
CA ASP A 381 28.28 20.28 23.18
C ASP A 381 27.92 18.84 22.79
N ASP A 382 28.33 17.84 23.58
CA ASP A 382 27.94 16.45 23.36
C ASP A 382 26.42 16.22 23.56
N GLY A 383 25.80 16.97 24.47
CA GLY A 383 24.35 16.94 24.67
C GLY A 383 23.57 17.57 23.53
N LYS A 384 24.06 18.70 22.99
CA LYS A 384 23.53 19.30 21.75
C LYS A 384 23.57 18.29 20.61
N LEU A 385 24.72 17.64 20.43
CA LEU A 385 24.92 16.66 19.36
C LEU A 385 24.00 15.44 19.49
N ILE A 386 23.90 14.86 20.70
CA ILE A 386 22.99 13.74 20.98
C ILE A 386 21.53 14.11 20.66
N LEU A 387 21.06 15.29 21.10
CA LEU A 387 19.70 15.73 20.85
C LEU A 387 19.46 16.02 19.36
N LYS A 388 20.43 16.60 18.64
CA LYS A 388 20.38 16.76 17.18
C LYS A 388 20.22 15.42 16.47
N ILE A 389 21.06 14.43 16.78
CA ILE A 389 20.99 13.10 16.16
C ILE A 389 19.64 12.44 16.41
N THR A 390 19.22 12.39 17.68
CA THR A 390 17.94 11.75 18.04
C THR A 390 16.74 12.43 17.40
N ALA A 391 16.79 13.75 17.14
CA ALA A 391 15.73 14.46 16.45
C ALA A 391 15.55 14.05 14.97
N MET A 392 16.55 13.41 14.34
CA MET A 392 16.48 12.97 12.94
C MET A 392 15.50 11.81 12.74
N ASN A 393 15.13 11.08 13.79
CA ASN A 393 14.14 10.03 13.71
C ASN A 393 12.74 10.59 13.98
N ASN A 394 11.80 10.40 13.05
CA ASN A 394 10.47 10.97 13.14
C ASN A 394 9.55 10.36 14.21
N LYS A 395 9.90 9.17 14.74
CA LYS A 395 9.08 8.38 15.66
C LYS A 395 9.51 8.56 17.13
N VAL A 396 10.48 9.42 17.43
CA VAL A 396 10.95 9.62 18.81
C VAL A 396 9.82 10.16 19.67
N GLN A 397 9.60 9.52 20.81
CA GLN A 397 8.74 10.05 21.85
C GLN A 397 9.38 9.81 23.21
N THR A 398 9.49 10.87 24.03
CA THR A 398 10.00 10.78 25.39
C THR A 398 8.86 10.88 26.40
N GLN A 399 8.71 9.88 27.24
CA GLN A 399 7.64 9.78 28.20
C GLN A 399 8.18 10.05 29.61
N PHE A 400 7.63 11.06 30.28
CA PHE A 400 8.06 11.50 31.60
C PHE A 400 7.05 11.11 32.67
N ASP A 401 7.56 10.50 33.73
CA ASP A 401 6.82 10.25 34.97
C ASP A 401 7.42 11.12 36.09
N PHE A 402 6.81 12.28 36.36
CA PHE A 402 7.26 13.21 37.40
C PHE A 402 6.89 12.77 38.83
N ASN A 403 6.15 11.67 38.99
CA ASN A 403 5.74 11.16 40.29
C ASN A 403 6.70 10.08 40.80
N ARG A 404 7.47 9.45 39.92
CA ARG A 404 8.39 8.35 40.24
C ARG A 404 9.84 8.68 39.95
N GLU A 405 10.73 8.13 40.78
CA GLU A 405 12.18 8.16 40.52
C GLU A 405 12.61 7.06 39.53
N THR A 406 11.77 6.04 39.33
CA THR A 406 12.04 4.85 38.51
C THR A 406 10.80 4.43 37.73
N ILE A 407 10.98 3.93 36.50
CA ILE A 407 9.93 3.62 35.53
C ILE A 407 9.37 2.18 35.64
N ASN A 408 9.26 1.63 36.85
CA ASN A 408 8.91 0.22 37.10
C ASN A 408 7.49 -0.24 36.66
N PHE A 409 6.84 0.40 35.68
CA PHE A 409 5.49 0.07 35.22
C PHE A 409 5.25 0.21 33.70
N VAL A 410 6.27 0.02 32.85
CA VAL A 410 6.02 0.05 31.38
C VAL A 410 6.54 -1.17 30.61
N ASN A 411 7.02 -2.22 31.31
CA ASN A 411 7.29 -3.52 30.69
C ASN A 411 6.63 -4.63 31.51
N PRO A 412 5.65 -5.38 30.96
CA PRO A 412 4.97 -6.47 31.68
C PRO A 412 5.90 -7.64 32.07
N PHE A 413 7.17 -7.66 31.66
CA PHE A 413 7.99 -8.88 31.71
C PHE A 413 9.29 -8.83 32.52
N THR A 414 9.70 -7.72 33.16
CA THR A 414 10.94 -7.74 33.98
C THR A 414 10.94 -6.74 35.14
N ASN A 415 11.01 -7.26 36.37
CA ASN A 415 11.29 -6.55 37.62
C ASN A 415 12.79 -6.20 37.68
N ILE A 416 13.21 -4.93 37.52
CA ILE A 416 14.49 -4.35 38.02
C ILE A 416 14.45 -2.81 37.91
N LYS A 417 15.00 -2.14 38.94
CA LYS A 417 15.07 -0.68 39.19
C LYS A 417 15.84 0.11 38.11
N THR A 418 15.22 0.47 36.98
CA THR A 418 15.80 1.45 36.04
C THR A 418 15.13 2.82 36.18
N ARG A 419 15.94 3.89 36.19
CA ARG A 419 15.46 5.27 36.24
C ARG A 419 15.08 5.82 34.85
N GLY A 420 15.50 5.14 33.79
CA GLY A 420 15.09 5.34 32.41
C GLY A 420 15.16 4.04 31.60
N LEU A 421 14.54 4.03 30.42
CA LEU A 421 14.63 2.93 29.44
C LEU A 421 14.39 3.46 28.03
N PHE A 422 15.36 3.23 27.14
CA PHE A 422 15.16 3.28 25.70
C PHE A 422 14.65 1.94 25.16
N SER A 423 13.56 1.96 24.39
CA SER A 423 13.06 0.82 23.62
C SER A 423 13.38 1.02 22.13
N PRO A 424 14.38 0.31 21.57
CA PRO A 424 14.71 0.39 20.15
C PRO A 424 13.55 0.02 19.22
N THR A 425 12.72 -0.95 19.64
CA THR A 425 11.57 -1.44 18.87
C THR A 425 10.46 -0.40 18.77
N LEU A 426 10.19 0.32 19.85
CA LEU A 426 9.13 1.34 19.90
C LEU A 426 9.64 2.74 19.55
N ILE A 427 10.96 2.94 19.54
CA ILE A 427 11.61 4.26 19.41
C ILE A 427 11.06 5.21 20.50
N LYS A 428 10.88 4.68 21.71
CA LYS A 428 10.35 5.39 22.88
C LYS A 428 11.36 5.42 24.00
N LEU A 429 11.44 6.57 24.66
CA LEU A 429 12.22 6.77 25.88
C LEU A 429 11.25 6.91 27.05
N PHE A 430 11.53 6.24 28.16
CA PHE A 430 10.75 6.36 29.39
C PHE A 430 11.67 6.91 30.48
N ILE A 431 11.25 7.97 31.17
CA ILE A 431 12.07 8.70 32.14
C ILE A 431 11.31 8.87 33.46
N GLY A 432 11.90 8.36 34.55
CA GLY A 432 11.48 8.67 35.92
C GLY A 432 12.01 10.04 36.31
N ALA A 433 11.14 11.05 36.33
CA ALA A 433 11.49 12.46 36.38
C ALA A 433 11.17 13.13 37.72
N LYS A 434 10.80 12.39 38.78
CA LYS A 434 10.50 12.98 40.11
C LYS A 434 11.60 13.92 40.61
N LYS A 435 12.87 13.58 40.37
CA LYS A 435 14.03 14.38 40.76
C LYS A 435 14.15 15.72 40.01
N MET A 436 13.45 15.94 38.91
CA MET A 436 13.37 17.24 38.23
C MET A 436 12.60 18.28 39.05
N THR A 437 11.70 17.86 39.95
CA THR A 437 10.89 18.79 40.77
C THR A 437 11.72 19.54 41.82
N ASN A 438 12.92 19.05 42.15
CA ASN A 438 13.80 19.61 43.16
C ASN A 438 15.06 20.22 42.53
N LYS A 439 15.32 21.52 42.80
CA LYS A 439 16.47 22.28 42.29
C LYS A 439 17.82 21.59 42.48
N ASN A 440 18.03 20.90 43.61
CA ASN A 440 19.32 20.27 43.92
C ASN A 440 19.56 18.95 43.15
N THR A 441 18.51 18.36 42.57
CA THR A 441 18.58 17.06 41.87
C THR A 441 18.25 17.14 40.38
N LYS A 442 17.99 18.34 39.84
CA LYS A 442 17.67 18.54 38.40
C LYS A 442 18.75 17.99 37.48
N ASN A 443 20.03 18.28 37.77
CA ASN A 443 21.16 17.80 36.96
C ASN A 443 21.29 16.27 36.96
N GLU A 444 20.91 15.60 38.05
CA GLU A 444 20.87 14.14 38.10
C GLU A 444 19.80 13.57 37.17
N ALA A 445 18.60 14.13 37.20
CA ALA A 445 17.51 13.70 36.33
C ALA A 445 17.77 14.03 34.84
N ALA A 446 18.29 15.22 34.54
CA ALA A 446 18.72 15.58 33.19
C ALA A 446 19.87 14.69 32.69
N GLY A 447 20.79 14.27 33.57
CA GLY A 447 21.83 13.29 33.24
C GLY A 447 21.26 11.93 32.85
N ILE A 448 20.16 11.49 33.48
CA ILE A 448 19.44 10.26 33.09
C ILE A 448 18.75 10.45 31.74
N LEU A 449 18.14 11.61 31.48
CA LEU A 449 17.57 11.92 30.17
C LEU A 449 18.64 11.84 29.06
N LYS A 450 19.80 12.46 29.28
CA LYS A 450 20.93 12.41 28.34
C LYS A 450 21.46 10.99 28.13
N HIS A 451 21.51 10.19 29.19
CA HIS A 451 21.90 8.78 29.15
C HIS A 451 21.02 7.97 28.18
N GLU A 452 19.70 8.10 28.29
CA GLU A 452 18.77 7.37 27.42
C GLU A 452 18.77 7.90 25.98
N HIS A 453 18.87 9.23 25.78
CA HIS A 453 19.04 9.79 24.43
C HIS A 453 20.37 9.36 23.79
N CYS A 454 21.44 9.17 24.57
CA CYS A 454 22.70 8.67 24.06
C CYS A 454 22.59 7.22 23.58
N HIS A 455 21.85 6.35 24.29
CA HIS A 455 21.55 4.99 23.81
C HIS A 455 20.86 5.03 22.45
N MET A 456 19.88 5.91 22.29
CA MET A 456 19.19 6.09 21.02
C MET A 456 20.13 6.60 19.91
N ALA A 457 20.99 7.59 20.21
CA ALA A 457 21.97 8.09 19.24
C ALA A 457 22.94 6.99 18.78
N LEU A 458 23.46 6.19 19.71
CA LEU A 458 24.29 5.02 19.39
C LEU A 458 23.53 4.00 18.54
N TRP A 459 22.26 3.73 18.84
CA TRP A 459 21.42 2.87 18.03
C TRP A 459 21.23 3.41 16.62
N MET A 460 21.00 4.72 16.45
CA MET A 460 20.81 5.33 15.13
C MET A 460 22.06 5.25 14.25
N ILE A 461 23.26 5.32 14.84
CA ILE A 461 24.55 5.34 14.12
C ILE A 461 25.08 3.92 13.86
N PHE A 462 25.12 3.07 14.90
CA PHE A 462 25.80 1.78 14.85
C PHE A 462 24.85 0.59 14.64
N ARG A 463 23.56 0.73 15.00
CA ARG A 463 22.50 -0.30 14.87
C ARG A 463 22.90 -1.69 15.38
N ASN A 464 23.68 -1.75 16.46
CA ASN A 464 24.24 -3.00 16.99
C ASN A 464 24.06 -3.11 18.51
N ASP A 465 22.81 -3.08 18.98
CA ASP A 465 22.47 -3.11 20.41
C ASP A 465 23.09 -1.95 21.21
N CYS A 466 23.13 -0.76 20.61
CA CYS A 466 23.68 0.47 21.21
C CYS A 466 25.17 0.36 21.62
N ASN A 467 25.91 -0.60 21.06
CA ASN A 467 27.34 -0.70 21.33
C ASN A 467 28.10 0.49 20.70
N PRO A 468 29.21 0.96 21.31
CA PRO A 468 29.88 2.17 20.86
C PRO A 468 30.95 1.90 19.79
N TYR A 469 30.60 1.16 18.75
CA TYR A 469 31.44 0.82 17.58
C TYR A 469 30.57 0.16 16.51
N GLY A 470 31.00 0.07 15.24
CA GLY A 470 30.22 -0.58 14.16
C GLY A 470 30.17 -2.11 14.25
N ILE A 471 29.28 -2.76 13.48
CA ILE A 471 29.14 -4.24 13.46
C ILE A 471 30.46 -4.91 13.02
N ASP A 472 31.08 -4.38 11.97
CA ASP A 472 32.34 -4.87 11.38
C ASP A 472 33.60 -4.18 11.95
N ASP A 473 33.46 -3.36 13.00
CA ASP A 473 34.57 -2.61 13.58
C ASP A 473 35.31 -3.43 14.64
N ASP A 474 36.07 -4.41 14.16
CA ASP A 474 36.85 -5.34 14.98
C ASP A 474 37.91 -4.64 15.85
N GLU A 475 38.47 -3.53 15.37
CA GLU A 475 39.49 -2.76 16.07
C GLU A 475 38.92 -2.07 17.29
N ASN A 476 37.87 -1.25 17.13
CA ASN A 476 37.25 -0.55 18.26
C ASN A 476 36.49 -1.50 19.18
N ARG A 477 35.94 -2.61 18.66
CA ARG A 477 35.39 -3.69 19.49
C ARG A 477 36.45 -4.26 20.46
N LYS A 478 37.68 -4.50 19.99
CA LYS A 478 38.78 -4.98 20.84
C LYS A 478 39.23 -3.91 21.85
N LYS A 479 39.41 -2.66 21.40
CA LYS A 479 39.76 -1.53 22.29
C LYS A 479 38.74 -1.36 23.41
N PHE A 480 37.44 -1.40 23.09
CA PHE A 480 36.39 -1.24 24.08
C PHE A 480 36.28 -2.43 25.04
N GLU A 481 36.60 -3.64 24.59
CA GLU A 481 36.66 -4.82 25.46
C GLU A 481 37.75 -4.67 26.54
N GLU A 482 38.89 -4.04 26.23
CA GLU A 482 39.89 -3.69 27.24
C GLU A 482 39.36 -2.68 28.26
N ILE A 483 38.64 -1.65 27.80
CA ILE A 483 38.01 -0.65 28.66
C ILE A 483 37.00 -1.32 29.59
N ARG A 484 36.16 -2.22 29.06
CA ARG A 484 35.20 -3.00 29.84
C ARG A 484 35.91 -3.77 30.96
N LYS A 485 37.01 -4.47 30.67
CA LYS A 485 37.79 -5.22 31.68
C LYS A 485 38.34 -4.30 32.79
N ILE A 486 38.82 -3.11 32.43
CA ILE A 486 39.28 -2.11 33.42
C ILE A 486 38.11 -1.67 34.31
N CYS A 487 36.97 -1.33 33.72
CA CYS A 487 35.76 -0.98 34.47
C CYS A 487 35.29 -2.11 35.38
N GLN A 488 35.36 -3.37 34.92
CA GLN A 488 35.00 -4.54 35.72
C GLN A 488 35.83 -4.67 36.99
N ASN A 489 37.13 -4.34 36.94
CA ASN A 489 38.05 -4.42 38.09
C ASN A 489 37.75 -3.36 39.16
N ILE A 490 37.11 -2.25 38.79
CA ILE A 490 36.77 -1.15 39.70
C ILE A 490 35.28 -1.11 40.04
N LYS A 491 34.48 -2.12 39.64
CA LYS A 491 33.03 -2.12 39.80
C LYS A 491 32.56 -1.87 41.24
N ASN A 492 33.27 -2.37 42.26
CA ASN A 492 32.92 -2.16 43.67
C ASN A 492 33.55 -0.88 44.28
N LYS A 493 34.22 -0.07 43.47
CA LYS A 493 34.96 1.15 43.88
C LYS A 493 34.42 2.42 43.21
N HIS A 494 33.41 2.30 42.34
CA HIS A 494 32.86 3.43 41.58
C HIS A 494 31.36 3.27 41.35
N GLU A 495 30.56 4.18 41.92
CA GLU A 495 29.08 4.11 41.97
C GLU A 495 28.42 3.90 40.58
N PHE A 496 28.80 4.67 39.56
CA PHE A 496 28.21 4.52 38.21
C PHE A 496 28.55 3.17 37.55
N ILE A 497 29.75 2.64 37.79
CA ILE A 497 30.20 1.37 37.20
C ILE A 497 29.57 0.21 37.94
N GLU A 498 29.48 0.30 39.27
CA GLU A 498 28.80 -0.68 40.12
C GLU A 498 27.38 -0.98 39.62
N ARG A 499 26.61 0.09 39.36
CA ARG A 499 25.23 -0.01 38.86
C ARG A 499 25.12 -0.78 37.54
N VAL A 500 26.09 -0.62 36.63
CA VAL A 500 26.06 -1.36 35.36
C VAL A 500 26.16 -2.87 35.59
N TYR A 501 27.05 -3.30 36.48
CA TYR A 501 27.27 -4.72 36.76
C TYR A 501 26.25 -5.35 37.72
N GLN A 502 25.49 -4.54 38.46
CA GLN A 502 24.43 -5.01 39.37
C GLN A 502 23.06 -5.09 38.69
N SER A 503 22.74 -4.15 37.80
CA SER A 503 21.37 -3.97 37.30
C SER A 503 21.13 -4.52 35.89
N TYR A 504 22.18 -4.78 35.11
CA TYR A 504 22.06 -5.13 33.69
C TYR A 504 22.63 -6.52 33.37
N ARG A 505 22.26 -7.09 32.21
CA ARG A 505 22.78 -8.38 31.76
C ARG A 505 24.16 -8.20 31.13
N THR A 506 24.96 -9.27 31.11
CA THR A 506 26.35 -9.26 30.63
C THR A 506 26.54 -8.78 29.19
N LYS A 507 25.52 -8.94 28.34
CA LYS A 507 25.48 -8.47 26.96
C LYS A 507 25.25 -6.95 26.84
N ASP A 508 24.56 -6.33 27.80
CA ASP A 508 24.17 -4.92 27.76
C ASP A 508 25.25 -4.00 28.37
N PHE A 509 26.22 -4.58 29.10
CA PHE A 509 27.27 -3.84 29.81
C PHE A 509 28.02 -2.84 28.92
N LYS A 510 28.23 -3.15 27.66
CA LYS A 510 29.05 -2.30 26.78
C LYS A 510 28.34 -0.99 26.46
N ALA A 511 27.11 -1.08 25.95
CA ALA A 511 26.23 0.05 25.75
C ALA A 511 26.04 0.82 27.06
N GLU A 512 25.77 0.12 28.17
CA GLU A 512 25.52 0.75 29.46
C GLU A 512 26.73 1.46 30.07
N LEU A 513 27.95 0.99 29.84
CA LEU A 513 29.18 1.61 30.34
C LEU A 513 29.45 2.95 29.65
N ILE A 514 29.36 2.99 28.32
CA ILE A 514 29.75 4.17 27.54
C ILE A 514 28.80 5.36 27.81
N VAL A 515 27.50 5.11 27.92
CA VAL A 515 26.51 6.16 28.18
C VAL A 515 26.54 6.69 29.63
N ARG A 516 27.38 6.12 30.52
CA ARG A 516 27.65 6.74 31.83
C ARG A 516 28.51 7.99 31.71
N VAL A 517 29.34 8.11 30.67
CA VAL A 517 30.16 9.31 30.44
C VAL A 517 29.29 10.56 30.26
N PRO A 518 28.35 10.63 29.30
CA PRO A 518 27.46 11.78 29.15
C PRO A 518 26.60 12.02 30.40
N GLN A 519 26.16 10.96 31.08
CA GLN A 519 25.43 11.08 32.34
C GLN A 519 26.24 11.82 33.41
N MET A 520 27.51 11.44 33.60
CA MET A 520 28.41 12.06 34.58
C MET A 520 28.73 13.51 34.21
N LEU A 521 28.91 13.81 32.91
CA LEU A 521 29.15 15.17 32.42
C LEU A 521 28.01 16.13 32.77
N THR A 522 26.76 15.67 32.67
CA THR A 522 25.59 16.49 33.05
C THR A 522 25.36 16.50 34.56
N HIS A 523 25.52 15.36 35.24
CA HIS A 523 25.29 15.26 36.69
C HIS A 523 26.25 16.15 37.50
N TYR A 524 27.55 16.12 37.18
CA TYR A 524 28.58 16.89 37.87
C TYR A 524 28.88 18.23 37.20
N LYS A 525 28.00 18.76 36.36
CA LYS A 525 28.21 20.02 35.63
C LYS A 525 28.64 21.18 36.56
N ASN A 526 28.05 21.27 37.74
CA ASN A 526 28.33 22.33 38.72
C ASN A 526 29.40 21.92 39.78
N ASP A 527 30.03 20.75 39.64
CA ASP A 527 31.07 20.23 40.53
C ASP A 527 32.27 19.74 39.72
N GLU A 528 33.01 20.70 39.17
CA GLU A 528 34.17 20.45 38.30
C GLU A 528 35.27 19.63 39.01
N LYS A 529 35.42 19.81 40.33
CA LYS A 529 36.40 19.07 41.14
C LYS A 529 36.07 17.57 41.14
N THR A 530 34.81 17.20 41.37
CA THR A 530 34.38 15.80 41.32
C THR A 530 34.44 15.26 39.90
N LEU A 531 34.03 16.03 38.89
CA LEU A 531 34.11 15.61 37.49
C LEU A 531 35.56 15.29 37.07
N ASN A 532 36.52 16.15 37.42
CA ASN A 532 37.94 15.94 37.14
C ASN A 532 38.50 14.71 37.86
N LYS A 533 37.99 14.39 39.06
CA LYS A 533 38.31 13.14 39.75
C LYS A 533 37.79 11.92 38.98
N GLN A 534 36.55 11.96 38.50
CA GLN A 534 35.99 10.85 37.71
C GLN A 534 36.73 10.66 36.38
N ARG A 535 37.06 11.75 35.68
CA ARG A 535 37.90 11.71 34.46
C ARG A 535 39.25 11.04 34.70
N LYS A 536 39.90 11.28 35.83
CA LYS A 536 41.16 10.61 36.19
C LYS A 536 40.98 9.11 36.46
N ILE A 537 39.92 8.72 37.16
CA ILE A 537 39.65 7.31 37.50
C ILE A 537 39.27 6.51 36.24
N LEU A 538 38.41 7.10 35.40
CA LEU A 538 37.83 6.46 34.21
C LEU A 538 38.46 6.98 32.90
N LYS A 539 39.73 7.39 32.92
CA LYS A 539 40.40 8.07 31.81
C LYS A 539 40.16 7.43 30.45
N LYS A 540 40.42 6.13 30.31
CA LYS A 540 40.25 5.42 29.02
C LYS A 540 38.79 5.40 28.54
N LEU A 541 37.81 5.40 29.44
CA LEU A 541 36.39 5.41 29.07
C LEU A 541 35.95 6.80 28.58
N PHE A 542 36.41 7.86 29.27
CA PHE A 542 36.20 9.25 28.81
C PHE A 542 36.91 9.50 27.47
N ASP A 543 38.19 9.14 27.36
CA ASP A 543 38.99 9.32 26.14
C ASP A 543 38.33 8.59 24.95
N TYR A 544 37.77 7.40 25.16
CA TYR A 544 37.08 6.67 24.09
C TYR A 544 35.75 7.33 23.71
N TYR A 545 34.96 7.81 24.68
CA TYR A 545 33.74 8.53 24.40
C TYR A 545 34.01 9.80 23.58
N GLU A 546 34.95 10.63 24.05
CA GLU A 546 35.21 11.94 23.47
C GLU A 546 35.89 11.87 22.11
N ASN A 547 36.85 10.94 21.94
CA ASN A 547 37.63 10.89 20.70
C ASN A 547 37.03 9.98 19.63
N PHE A 548 36.19 9.00 19.99
CA PHE A 548 35.62 8.07 19.01
C PHE A 548 34.10 8.18 18.91
N VAL A 549 33.39 8.14 20.04
CA VAL A 549 31.91 8.14 20.01
C VAL A 549 31.36 9.49 19.58
N VAL A 550 31.86 10.59 20.16
CA VAL A 550 31.46 11.94 19.76
C VAL A 550 31.85 12.23 18.32
N GLN A 551 33.07 11.87 17.90
CA GLN A 551 33.48 12.01 16.50
C GLN A 551 32.56 11.23 15.54
N SER A 552 32.23 9.97 15.86
CA SER A 552 31.30 9.17 15.06
C SER A 552 29.90 9.80 14.97
N MET A 553 29.46 10.48 16.04
CA MET A 553 28.22 11.25 16.07
C MET A 553 28.28 12.49 15.16
N GLU A 554 29.37 13.24 15.20
CA GLU A 554 29.59 14.41 14.35
C GLU A 554 29.62 14.04 12.86
N GLU A 555 30.36 12.99 12.50
CA GLU A 555 30.45 12.48 11.13
C GLU A 555 29.11 11.96 10.60
N SER A 556 28.28 11.37 11.46
CA SER A 556 26.99 10.78 11.07
C SER A 556 25.86 11.80 10.97
N LEU A 557 25.94 12.95 11.67
CA LEU A 557 24.87 13.94 11.72
C LEU A 557 24.43 14.46 10.33
N PRO A 558 25.34 14.88 9.42
CA PRO A 558 24.95 15.34 8.08
C PRO A 558 24.25 14.26 7.24
N VAL A 559 24.69 13.00 7.39
CA VAL A 559 24.12 11.84 6.70
C VAL A 559 22.71 11.56 7.22
N LEU A 560 22.53 11.55 8.54
CA LEU A 560 21.23 11.36 9.19
C LEU A 560 20.24 12.49 8.85
N GLN A 561 20.73 13.73 8.70
CA GLN A 561 19.91 14.85 8.24
C GLN A 561 19.37 14.61 6.82
N LYS A 562 20.21 14.15 5.89
CA LYS A 562 19.76 13.77 4.54
C LYS A 562 18.75 12.61 4.59
N LEU A 563 19.02 11.60 5.39
CA LEU A 563 18.12 10.44 5.57
C LEU A 563 16.75 10.82 6.14
N SER A 564 16.65 11.93 6.87
CA SER A 564 15.40 12.39 7.49
C SER A 564 14.47 13.21 6.58
N ASP A 565 14.95 13.63 5.40
CA ASP A 565 14.20 14.42 4.40
C ASP A 565 14.01 13.58 3.13
N ASP A 566 12.83 13.01 2.96
CA ASP A 566 12.49 12.10 1.84
C ASP A 566 12.69 12.76 0.45
N ARG A 567 12.80 14.09 0.38
CA ARG A 567 13.07 14.84 -0.86
C ARG A 567 14.55 14.88 -1.24
N ARG A 568 15.46 14.57 -0.31
CA ARG A 568 16.90 14.60 -0.56
C ARG A 568 17.38 13.24 -1.02
N GLU A 569 18.06 13.24 -2.16
CA GLU A 569 18.72 12.05 -2.67
C GLU A 569 19.94 11.71 -1.81
N ILE A 570 20.07 10.43 -1.44
CA ILE A 570 21.27 9.90 -0.78
C ILE A 570 21.81 8.70 -1.55
N LYS A 571 23.13 8.66 -1.68
CA LYS A 571 23.86 7.54 -2.28
C LYS A 571 24.58 6.73 -1.22
N PHE A 572 24.85 5.46 -1.51
CA PHE A 572 25.50 4.55 -0.57
C PHE A 572 26.89 5.03 -0.13
N GLU A 573 27.66 5.65 -1.04
CA GLU A 573 29.01 6.16 -0.75
C GLU A 573 29.01 7.34 0.20
N GLU A 574 27.88 8.04 0.34
CA GLU A 574 27.73 9.16 1.27
C GLU A 574 27.44 8.68 2.71
N LEU A 575 27.15 7.40 2.91
CA LEU A 575 26.89 6.82 4.23
C LEU A 575 28.20 6.66 5.01
N THR A 576 28.13 6.86 6.34
CA THR A 576 29.28 6.56 7.21
C THR A 576 29.54 5.05 7.25
N THR A 577 30.79 4.66 7.52
CA THR A 577 31.19 3.24 7.59
C THR A 577 30.28 2.39 8.49
N PRO A 578 29.85 2.88 9.68
CA PRO A 578 28.85 2.18 10.49
C PRO A 578 27.54 1.91 9.73
N LEU A 579 26.95 2.92 9.09
CA LEU A 579 25.67 2.80 8.37
C LEU A 579 25.78 1.90 7.12
N GLN A 580 26.91 1.93 6.43
CA GLN A 580 27.19 0.98 5.34
C GLN A 580 27.19 -0.48 5.84
N SER A 581 27.83 -0.73 6.99
CA SER A 581 27.84 -2.05 7.63
C SER A 581 26.43 -2.53 8.02
N VAL A 582 25.53 -1.61 8.43
CA VAL A 582 24.12 -1.93 8.68
C VAL A 582 23.44 -2.48 7.44
N ILE A 583 23.65 -1.87 6.27
CA ILE A 583 23.06 -2.35 5.00
C ILE A 583 23.56 -3.76 4.69
N PHE A 584 24.86 -4.02 4.82
CA PHE A 584 25.43 -5.35 4.57
C PHE A 584 24.88 -6.45 5.50
N HIS A 585 24.53 -6.09 6.73
CA HIS A 585 23.97 -7.00 7.73
C HIS A 585 22.43 -7.05 7.73
N SER A 586 21.78 -6.18 6.97
CA SER A 586 20.33 -6.12 6.86
C SER A 586 19.78 -7.37 6.18
N SER A 587 18.58 -7.78 6.58
CA SER A 587 17.87 -8.87 5.94
C SER A 587 17.20 -8.38 4.65
N VAL A 588 17.34 -9.18 3.60
CA VAL A 588 16.70 -9.03 2.29
C VAL A 588 15.76 -10.22 2.09
N GLU A 589 14.54 -9.96 1.65
CA GLU A 589 13.62 -10.99 1.18
C GLU A 589 13.90 -11.23 -0.31
N PHE A 590 14.69 -12.25 -0.60
CA PHE A 590 15.02 -12.66 -1.96
C PHE A 590 14.12 -13.82 -2.38
N GLN A 591 13.27 -13.59 -3.38
CA GLN A 591 12.30 -14.56 -3.92
C GLN A 591 11.39 -15.23 -2.88
N GLY A 592 11.10 -14.55 -1.77
CA GLY A 592 10.29 -15.02 -0.64
C GLY A 592 11.08 -15.64 0.51
N ILE A 593 12.42 -15.61 0.46
CA ILE A 593 13.30 -16.16 1.50
C ILE A 593 14.13 -15.05 2.13
N LEU A 594 14.20 -15.03 3.46
CA LEU A 594 15.02 -14.07 4.20
C LEU A 594 16.50 -14.51 4.19
N ILE A 595 17.37 -13.66 3.65
CA ILE A 595 18.82 -13.83 3.60
C ILE A 595 19.50 -12.50 3.94
N LYS A 596 20.71 -12.49 4.52
CA LYS A 596 21.43 -11.23 4.73
C LYS A 596 21.95 -10.69 3.41
N PHE A 597 21.96 -9.36 3.27
CA PHE A 597 22.47 -8.67 2.07
C PHE A 597 23.87 -9.18 1.68
N GLN A 598 24.81 -9.22 2.62
CA GLN A 598 26.17 -9.70 2.32
C GLN A 598 26.25 -11.18 1.94
N ASP A 599 25.36 -12.02 2.47
CA ASP A 599 25.37 -13.46 2.17
C ASP A 599 24.82 -13.71 0.74
N LEU A 600 23.92 -12.84 0.25
CA LEU A 600 23.37 -12.91 -1.10
C LEU A 600 24.38 -12.49 -2.17
N PHE A 601 25.13 -11.41 -1.91
CA PHE A 601 26.05 -10.79 -2.88
C PHE A 601 27.53 -11.17 -2.69
N GLY A 602 27.92 -11.74 -1.55
CA GLY A 602 29.31 -12.14 -1.27
C GLY A 602 30.30 -10.99 -1.45
N ASP A 603 31.40 -11.26 -2.17
CA ASP A 603 32.46 -10.27 -2.44
C ASP A 603 31.99 -9.06 -3.25
N LYS A 604 30.88 -9.20 -3.98
CA LYS A 604 30.28 -8.14 -4.80
C LYS A 604 29.34 -7.22 -4.01
N LYS A 605 29.18 -7.41 -2.69
CA LYS A 605 28.25 -6.62 -1.85
C LYS A 605 28.40 -5.11 -1.98
N LEU A 606 29.62 -4.60 -2.17
CA LEU A 606 29.85 -3.17 -2.33
C LEU A 606 29.23 -2.66 -3.65
N GLU A 607 29.53 -3.30 -4.78
CA GLU A 607 29.02 -2.93 -6.10
C GLU A 607 27.48 -2.94 -6.16
N PHE A 608 26.85 -3.89 -5.45
CA PHE A 608 25.39 -3.96 -5.35
C PHE A 608 24.80 -2.90 -4.42
N ALA A 609 25.45 -2.61 -3.30
CA ALA A 609 24.98 -1.58 -2.38
C ALA A 609 25.02 -0.18 -3.02
N GLN A 610 25.98 0.08 -3.92
CA GLN A 610 26.07 1.32 -4.70
C GLN A 610 24.93 1.50 -5.70
N GLN A 611 24.24 0.43 -6.09
CA GLN A 611 23.08 0.48 -6.99
C GLN A 611 21.75 0.70 -6.25
N LEU A 612 21.76 0.72 -4.91
CA LEU A 612 20.55 0.98 -4.14
C LEU A 612 20.05 2.40 -4.37
N THR A 613 18.75 2.52 -4.61
CA THR A 613 18.11 3.83 -4.72
C THR A 613 18.02 4.51 -3.34
N SER A 614 17.89 5.84 -3.33
CA SER A 614 17.67 6.63 -2.11
C SER A 614 16.49 6.08 -1.28
N GLU A 615 15.39 5.70 -1.95
CA GLU A 615 14.22 5.11 -1.30
C GLU A 615 14.52 3.76 -0.64
N GLN A 616 15.31 2.89 -1.29
CA GLN A 616 15.71 1.60 -0.73
C GLN A 616 16.62 1.77 0.50
N ILE A 617 17.59 2.68 0.42
CA ILE A 617 18.49 3.01 1.55
C ILE A 617 17.67 3.52 2.74
N GLN A 618 16.76 4.46 2.52
CA GLN A 618 15.90 5.02 3.56
C GLN A 618 14.97 3.96 4.16
N LYS A 619 14.37 3.07 3.36
CA LYS A 619 13.53 1.96 3.85
C LYS A 619 14.32 1.03 4.78
N ILE A 620 15.55 0.67 4.41
CA ILE A 620 16.41 -0.21 5.22
C ILE A 620 16.80 0.48 6.54
N LEU A 621 17.25 1.73 6.48
CA LEU A 621 17.82 2.42 7.65
C LEU A 621 16.75 3.06 8.58
N ASN A 622 15.71 3.68 8.05
CA ASN A 622 14.71 4.42 8.86
C ASN A 622 13.55 3.55 9.33
N ASP A 623 13.02 2.72 8.44
CA ASP A 623 11.81 1.94 8.70
C ASP A 623 12.08 0.51 9.16
N ASN A 624 13.35 0.08 9.17
CA ASN A 624 13.75 -1.32 9.32
C ASN A 624 12.96 -2.24 8.37
N LYS A 625 12.60 -1.74 7.18
CA LYS A 625 11.87 -2.50 6.18
C LYS A 625 12.82 -3.43 5.46
N ILE A 626 12.35 -4.64 5.23
CA ILE A 626 13.07 -5.66 4.48
C ILE A 626 13.02 -5.28 3.00
N LEU A 627 14.18 -5.20 2.37
CA LEU A 627 14.28 -5.04 0.92
C LEU A 627 13.77 -6.32 0.26
N VAL A 628 12.79 -6.21 -0.64
CA VAL A 628 12.25 -7.35 -1.38
C VAL A 628 12.84 -7.36 -2.78
N ILE A 629 13.46 -8.47 -3.18
CA ILE A 629 14.07 -8.66 -4.49
C ILE A 629 13.48 -9.93 -5.13
N GLY A 630 12.91 -9.78 -6.33
CA GLY A 630 12.32 -10.88 -7.09
C GLY A 630 10.92 -11.28 -6.64
N LYS A 631 10.18 -11.89 -7.57
CA LYS A 631 8.76 -12.24 -7.38
C LYS A 631 8.59 -13.47 -6.49
N THR A 632 7.70 -13.35 -5.50
CA THR A 632 7.20 -14.48 -4.71
C THR A 632 6.03 -15.14 -5.45
N GLN A 633 6.16 -16.43 -5.79
CA GLN A 633 5.08 -17.19 -6.41
C GLN A 633 4.18 -17.80 -5.33
N LYS A 634 2.87 -17.57 -5.45
CA LYS A 634 1.87 -18.30 -4.64
C LYS A 634 1.76 -19.72 -5.17
N ILE A 635 1.92 -20.69 -4.29
CA ILE A 635 1.78 -22.11 -4.59
C ILE A 635 0.46 -22.55 -3.95
N ASP A 636 -0.41 -23.17 -4.75
CA ASP A 636 -1.65 -23.79 -4.26
C ASP A 636 -1.26 -25.12 -3.58
N GLU A 637 -1.14 -25.11 -2.25
CA GLU A 637 -0.69 -26.25 -1.45
C GLU A 637 -1.83 -27.21 -1.06
N GLU A 638 -3.09 -26.83 -1.31
CA GLU A 638 -4.25 -27.45 -0.67
C GLU A 638 -4.51 -28.90 -1.13
N PHE A 639 -4.05 -29.23 -2.33
CA PHE A 639 -4.22 -30.53 -3.00
C PHE A 639 -2.89 -31.27 -3.23
N TYR A 640 -1.76 -30.76 -2.71
CA TYR A 640 -0.46 -31.38 -3.02
C TYR A 640 -0.06 -32.45 -1.99
N ILE A 641 0.39 -33.58 -2.51
CA ILE A 641 1.08 -34.63 -1.75
C ILE A 641 2.47 -34.83 -2.39
N GLU A 642 3.51 -34.85 -1.56
CA GLU A 642 4.89 -35.01 -2.04
C GLU A 642 5.05 -36.36 -2.75
N ARG A 643 5.56 -36.33 -3.99
CA ARG A 643 5.76 -37.53 -4.82
C ARG A 643 7.22 -37.92 -4.91
N GLU A 644 7.45 -39.22 -4.96
CA GLU A 644 8.75 -39.80 -5.27
C GLU A 644 8.95 -39.88 -6.79
N PHE A 645 10.19 -39.74 -7.23
CA PHE A 645 10.57 -39.81 -8.64
C PHE A 645 11.15 -41.19 -8.95
N GLN A 646 10.70 -41.83 -10.02
CA GLN A 646 11.23 -43.11 -10.48
C GLN A 646 12.24 -42.88 -11.61
N TRP A 647 13.45 -43.42 -11.44
CA TRP A 647 14.55 -43.34 -12.40
C TRP A 647 15.18 -44.71 -12.62
N LEU A 648 15.11 -45.27 -13.83
CA LEU A 648 15.66 -46.60 -14.15
C LEU A 648 15.27 -47.67 -13.09
N ASN A 649 14.00 -47.68 -12.66
CA ASN A 649 13.43 -48.53 -11.61
C ASN A 649 13.92 -48.29 -10.17
N LYS A 650 14.72 -47.25 -9.91
CA LYS A 650 15.07 -46.80 -8.56
C LYS A 650 14.17 -45.64 -8.14
N ILE A 651 13.62 -45.71 -6.95
CA ILE A 651 12.83 -44.64 -6.32
C ILE A 651 13.81 -43.64 -5.71
N LYS A 652 13.59 -42.34 -5.95
CA LYS A 652 14.38 -41.26 -5.37
C LYS A 652 13.49 -40.17 -4.79
N LYS A 653 13.74 -39.81 -3.53
CA LYS A 653 13.14 -38.62 -2.89
C LYS A 653 13.87 -37.34 -3.30
N PHE A 654 13.28 -36.17 -3.09
CA PHE A 654 13.91 -34.88 -3.41
C PHE A 654 15.34 -34.76 -2.85
N LYS A 655 15.56 -35.11 -1.57
CA LYS A 655 16.90 -35.09 -0.95
C LYS A 655 17.90 -36.07 -1.55
N GLU A 656 17.44 -37.14 -2.18
CA GLU A 656 18.29 -38.12 -2.86
C GLU A 656 18.60 -37.69 -4.30
N ILE A 657 17.65 -37.00 -4.94
CA ILE A 657 17.89 -36.29 -6.19
C ILE A 657 18.90 -35.16 -5.96
N LEU A 658 18.85 -34.50 -4.79
CA LEU A 658 19.83 -33.48 -4.42
C LEU A 658 21.28 -34.00 -4.49
N LYS A 659 21.51 -35.28 -4.19
CA LYS A 659 22.84 -35.92 -4.28
C LYS A 659 23.28 -36.21 -5.71
N LEU A 660 22.36 -36.29 -6.68
CA LEU A 660 22.69 -36.54 -8.09
C LEU A 660 23.21 -35.28 -8.80
N PHE A 661 22.90 -34.12 -8.25
CA PHE A 661 23.32 -32.83 -8.76
C PHE A 661 24.84 -32.66 -8.86
N GLU A 662 25.63 -33.43 -8.09
CA GLU A 662 27.10 -33.44 -8.20
C GLU A 662 27.59 -33.94 -9.57
N SER A 663 26.79 -34.70 -10.31
CA SER A 663 27.18 -35.35 -11.58
C SER A 663 26.29 -34.99 -12.79
N THR A 664 25.06 -34.54 -12.56
CA THR A 664 24.05 -34.29 -13.61
C THR A 664 23.41 -32.92 -13.43
N LYS A 665 23.37 -32.11 -14.50
CA LYS A 665 22.92 -30.70 -14.46
C LYS A 665 21.54 -30.45 -15.10
N LEU A 666 21.04 -31.40 -15.90
CA LEU A 666 19.79 -31.27 -16.64
C LEU A 666 18.89 -32.49 -16.36
N PHE A 667 17.67 -32.24 -15.89
CA PHE A 667 16.72 -33.23 -15.44
C PHE A 667 15.44 -33.11 -16.26
N LEU A 668 14.93 -34.24 -16.73
CA LEU A 668 13.71 -34.32 -17.52
C LEU A 668 12.68 -35.17 -16.76
N VAL A 669 11.47 -34.65 -16.58
CA VAL A 669 10.34 -35.34 -15.94
C VAL A 669 9.25 -35.54 -16.98
N VAL A 670 8.89 -36.79 -17.21
CA VAL A 670 8.02 -37.21 -18.31
C VAL A 670 6.86 -38.03 -17.76
N ASP A 671 5.63 -37.58 -17.99
CA ASP A 671 4.44 -38.29 -17.50
C ASP A 671 3.15 -37.93 -18.26
N LYS A 672 2.04 -38.65 -18.00
CA LYS A 672 0.72 -38.40 -18.61
C LYS A 672 0.14 -37.01 -18.28
N ALA A 673 -0.84 -36.57 -19.07
CA ALA A 673 -1.57 -35.32 -18.84
C ALA A 673 -2.29 -35.35 -17.48
N GLY A 674 -2.30 -34.22 -16.76
CA GLY A 674 -2.94 -34.16 -15.43
C GLY A 674 -2.20 -34.88 -14.29
N ALA A 675 -1.09 -35.60 -14.56
CA ALA A 675 -0.33 -36.35 -13.55
C ALA A 675 0.28 -35.51 -12.40
N GLY A 676 0.14 -34.18 -12.42
CA GLY A 676 0.64 -33.28 -11.38
C GLY A 676 2.08 -32.80 -11.57
N LYS A 677 2.62 -32.85 -12.79
CA LYS A 677 3.98 -32.36 -13.12
C LYS A 677 4.18 -30.89 -12.74
N SER A 678 3.32 -30.00 -13.24
CA SER A 678 3.35 -28.56 -12.94
C SER A 678 3.26 -28.27 -11.44
N THR A 679 2.33 -28.95 -10.74
CA THR A 679 2.19 -28.83 -9.29
C THR A 679 3.45 -29.28 -8.57
N THR A 680 4.02 -30.43 -8.95
CA THR A 680 5.28 -30.93 -8.40
C THR A 680 6.44 -29.95 -8.65
N PHE A 681 6.53 -29.33 -9.82
CA PHE A 681 7.56 -28.33 -10.13
C PHE A 681 7.41 -27.07 -9.29
N LYS A 682 6.18 -26.60 -9.03
CA LYS A 682 5.93 -25.48 -8.12
C LYS A 682 6.36 -25.80 -6.69
N HIS A 683 6.16 -27.04 -6.21
CA HIS A 683 6.67 -27.45 -4.90
C HIS A 683 8.19 -27.64 -4.87
N LEU A 684 8.78 -28.19 -5.95
CA LEU A 684 10.23 -28.25 -6.11
C LEU A 684 10.86 -26.85 -6.07
N LEU A 685 10.23 -25.85 -6.70
CA LEU A 685 10.67 -24.46 -6.66
C LEU A 685 10.81 -23.97 -5.21
N LYS A 686 9.81 -24.23 -4.35
CA LYS A 686 9.85 -23.86 -2.92
C LYS A 686 11.03 -24.53 -2.21
N ASN A 687 11.23 -25.82 -2.45
CA ASN A 687 12.32 -26.58 -1.84
C ASN A 687 13.70 -26.11 -2.34
N PHE A 688 13.84 -25.75 -3.62
CA PHE A 688 15.08 -25.20 -4.14
C PHE A 688 15.40 -23.83 -3.54
N LYS A 689 14.40 -22.96 -3.41
CA LYS A 689 14.57 -21.64 -2.76
C LYS A 689 15.00 -21.77 -1.30
N SER A 690 14.48 -22.75 -0.57
CA SER A 690 14.83 -22.96 0.84
C SER A 690 16.21 -23.57 1.04
N GLU A 691 16.62 -24.51 0.17
CA GLU A 691 17.92 -25.18 0.23
C GLU A 691 19.05 -24.30 -0.33
N TYR A 692 18.79 -23.58 -1.44
CA TYR A 692 19.76 -22.74 -2.15
C TYR A 692 19.34 -21.27 -2.11
N LYS A 693 19.42 -20.68 -0.91
CA LYS A 693 18.88 -19.34 -0.60
C LYS A 693 19.58 -18.19 -1.33
N ASP A 694 20.79 -18.41 -1.82
CA ASP A 694 21.59 -17.44 -2.57
C ASP A 694 21.55 -17.69 -4.08
N ASN A 695 20.84 -18.73 -4.54
CA ASN A 695 20.62 -19.00 -5.96
C ASN A 695 19.37 -18.31 -6.48
N TYR A 696 19.41 -17.85 -7.73
CA TYR A 696 18.25 -17.35 -8.43
C TYR A 696 17.44 -18.52 -8.99
N VAL A 697 16.28 -18.81 -8.39
CA VAL A 697 15.44 -19.97 -8.72
C VAL A 697 14.15 -19.51 -9.39
N SER A 698 13.93 -19.91 -10.64
CA SER A 698 12.76 -19.49 -11.41
C SER A 698 11.98 -20.65 -12.01
N TYR A 699 10.66 -20.51 -11.97
CA TYR A 699 9.70 -21.33 -12.68
C TYR A 699 9.29 -20.63 -13.97
N ILE A 700 9.40 -21.35 -15.08
CA ILE A 700 9.13 -20.89 -16.43
C ILE A 700 7.99 -21.75 -16.98
N ASP A 701 6.82 -21.14 -17.12
CA ASP A 701 5.66 -21.78 -17.77
C ASP A 701 5.72 -21.48 -19.27
N LEU A 702 6.00 -22.48 -20.10
CA LEU A 702 6.32 -22.24 -21.50
C LEU A 702 5.10 -21.87 -22.37
N LYS A 703 3.90 -21.89 -21.79
CA LYS A 703 2.61 -21.66 -22.46
C LYS A 703 2.34 -20.21 -22.86
N PHE A 704 2.98 -19.22 -22.22
CA PHE A 704 2.53 -17.81 -22.23
C PHE A 704 3.45 -16.80 -22.95
N TYR A 705 4.27 -17.23 -23.92
CA TYR A 705 5.42 -16.39 -24.34
C TYR A 705 5.66 -16.32 -25.85
N SER A 706 4.62 -16.43 -26.68
CA SER A 706 4.75 -16.41 -28.14
C SER A 706 5.42 -15.14 -28.69
N THR A 707 5.13 -13.97 -28.14
CA THR A 707 5.74 -12.69 -28.59
C THR A 707 7.23 -12.61 -28.29
N ILE A 708 7.66 -13.17 -27.15
CA ILE A 708 9.08 -13.27 -26.79
C ILE A 708 9.77 -14.29 -27.71
N TYR A 709 9.12 -15.42 -28.01
CA TYR A 709 9.65 -16.37 -28.98
C TYR A 709 9.82 -15.71 -30.36
N GLU A 710 8.84 -14.94 -30.84
CA GLU A 710 8.92 -14.21 -32.11
C GLU A 710 10.09 -13.22 -32.14
N LYS A 711 10.27 -12.43 -31.06
CA LYS A 711 11.39 -11.48 -30.93
C LYS A 711 12.76 -12.14 -31.04
N TYR A 712 12.91 -13.37 -30.53
CA TYR A 712 14.19 -14.09 -30.49
C TYR A 712 14.31 -15.20 -31.53
N ASN A 713 13.27 -15.48 -32.33
CA ASN A 713 13.20 -16.64 -33.21
C ASN A 713 14.38 -16.70 -34.17
N GLU A 714 14.63 -15.60 -34.91
CA GLU A 714 15.75 -15.53 -35.87
C GLU A 714 17.12 -15.64 -35.18
N LYS A 715 17.28 -15.06 -33.98
CA LYS A 715 18.53 -15.11 -33.22
C LYS A 715 18.82 -16.49 -32.62
N MET A 716 17.80 -17.32 -32.41
CA MET A 716 17.93 -18.67 -31.82
C MET A 716 17.59 -19.80 -32.79
N LYS A 717 17.43 -19.49 -34.08
CA LYS A 717 17.15 -20.45 -35.14
C LYS A 717 18.30 -21.41 -35.38
N ASP A 718 19.54 -20.90 -35.26
CA ASP A 718 20.77 -21.69 -35.35
C ASP A 718 21.46 -21.74 -33.98
N LEU A 719 21.70 -22.96 -33.51
CA LEU A 719 22.40 -23.26 -32.26
C LEU A 719 23.80 -22.60 -32.18
N ASN A 720 24.47 -22.38 -33.30
CA ASN A 720 25.81 -21.76 -33.33
C ASN A 720 25.79 -20.25 -33.14
N LEU A 721 24.65 -19.61 -33.39
CA LEU A 721 24.46 -18.16 -33.22
C LEU A 721 24.04 -17.77 -31.80
N ILE A 722 23.65 -18.76 -30.97
CA ILE A 722 23.19 -18.51 -29.61
C ILE A 722 24.39 -18.25 -28.68
N THR A 723 24.62 -16.98 -28.39
CA THR A 723 25.63 -16.55 -27.43
C THR A 723 25.09 -16.55 -25.99
N LYS A 724 26.01 -16.48 -25.01
CA LYS A 724 25.65 -16.32 -23.59
C LYS A 724 24.80 -15.07 -23.35
N GLU A 725 25.10 -13.97 -24.05
CA GLU A 725 24.37 -12.71 -23.94
C GLU A 725 22.93 -12.84 -24.45
N ILE A 726 22.74 -13.47 -25.62
CA ILE A 726 21.40 -13.70 -26.19
C ILE A 726 20.53 -14.53 -25.24
N LEU A 727 21.12 -15.53 -24.55
CA LEU A 727 20.42 -16.34 -23.55
C LEU A 727 20.03 -15.52 -22.31
N VAL A 728 20.95 -14.68 -21.80
CA VAL A 728 20.66 -13.81 -20.66
C VAL A 728 19.54 -12.84 -21.01
N ASP A 729 19.63 -12.17 -22.16
CA ASP A 729 18.61 -11.22 -22.61
C ASP A 729 17.25 -11.89 -22.78
N PHE A 730 17.21 -13.07 -23.39
CA PHE A 730 15.99 -13.87 -23.51
C PHE A 730 15.39 -14.17 -22.13
N LEU A 731 16.18 -14.66 -21.17
CA LEU A 731 15.68 -14.99 -19.83
C LEU A 731 15.23 -13.75 -19.05
N VAL A 732 15.93 -12.63 -19.19
CA VAL A 732 15.58 -11.35 -18.56
C VAL A 732 14.25 -10.85 -19.07
N ASP A 733 14.04 -10.85 -20.39
CA ASP A 733 12.77 -10.47 -21.01
C ASP A 733 11.65 -11.42 -20.63
N PHE A 734 11.92 -12.73 -20.66
CA PHE A 734 10.96 -13.78 -20.33
C PHE A 734 10.46 -13.70 -18.90
N LEU A 735 11.38 -13.51 -17.95
CA LEU A 735 11.07 -13.40 -16.52
C LEU A 735 10.62 -11.98 -16.13
N ASN A 736 10.75 -11.01 -17.06
CA ASN A 736 10.48 -9.59 -16.88
C ASN A 736 11.27 -9.02 -15.68
N ILE A 737 12.59 -9.21 -15.72
CA ILE A 737 13.55 -8.82 -14.67
C ILE A 737 14.05 -7.40 -14.92
N LYS A 738 14.08 -6.55 -13.89
CA LYS A 738 14.48 -5.14 -13.98
C LYS A 738 15.33 -4.70 -12.78
N ASP A 739 15.95 -3.54 -12.88
CA ASP A 739 16.62 -2.82 -11.79
C ASP A 739 17.67 -3.69 -11.05
N ILE A 740 17.70 -3.63 -9.71
CA ILE A 740 18.64 -4.41 -8.89
C ILE A 740 18.51 -5.92 -9.09
N GLU A 741 17.32 -6.41 -9.46
CA GLU A 741 17.09 -7.82 -9.77
C GLU A 741 17.83 -8.24 -11.05
N LEU A 742 17.95 -7.34 -12.04
CA LEU A 742 18.69 -7.59 -13.28
C LEU A 742 20.18 -7.77 -13.00
N ALA A 743 20.77 -6.88 -12.20
CA ALA A 743 22.17 -6.99 -11.80
C ALA A 743 22.40 -8.29 -11.01
N LEU A 744 21.50 -8.64 -10.08
CA LEU A 744 21.59 -9.86 -9.30
C LEU A 744 21.45 -11.11 -10.18
N PHE A 745 20.50 -11.11 -11.12
CA PHE A 745 20.32 -12.21 -12.07
C PHE A 745 21.58 -12.45 -12.90
N LYS A 746 22.18 -11.38 -13.44
CA LYS A 746 23.45 -11.47 -14.20
C LYS A 746 24.58 -12.02 -13.35
N PHE A 747 24.73 -11.54 -12.12
CA PHE A 747 25.72 -12.05 -11.18
C PHE A 747 25.52 -13.53 -10.84
N CYS A 748 24.28 -13.95 -10.54
CA CYS A 748 23.94 -15.35 -10.34
C CYS A 748 24.22 -16.18 -11.59
N PHE A 749 23.94 -15.65 -12.79
CA PHE A 749 24.20 -16.32 -14.05
C PHE A 749 25.70 -16.55 -14.27
N GLU A 750 26.53 -15.54 -14.00
CA GLU A 750 28.00 -15.62 -14.12
C GLU A 750 28.64 -16.55 -13.09
N THR A 751 28.07 -16.61 -11.88
CA THR A 751 28.53 -17.48 -10.79
C THR A 751 27.91 -18.89 -10.83
N ASN A 752 27.17 -19.22 -11.90
CA ASN A 752 26.45 -20.49 -12.09
C ASN A 752 25.34 -20.75 -11.05
N ARG A 753 24.91 -19.75 -10.29
CA ARG A 753 23.87 -19.80 -9.23
C ARG A 753 22.45 -19.59 -9.75
N VAL A 754 22.13 -20.06 -10.96
CA VAL A 754 20.78 -19.98 -11.54
C VAL A 754 20.18 -21.38 -11.67
N ILE A 755 18.94 -21.54 -11.20
CA ILE A 755 18.15 -22.75 -11.31
C ILE A 755 16.86 -22.44 -12.08
N LEU A 756 16.63 -23.15 -13.19
CA LEU A 756 15.47 -22.94 -14.05
C LEU A 756 14.59 -24.19 -14.12
N LEU A 757 13.30 -24.02 -13.86
CA LEU A 757 12.29 -25.07 -13.96
C LEU A 757 11.35 -24.75 -15.13
N PHE A 758 11.59 -25.40 -16.26
CA PHE A 758 10.81 -25.31 -17.49
C PHE A 758 9.62 -26.28 -17.44
N ASP A 759 8.39 -25.76 -17.42
CA ASP A 759 7.17 -26.56 -17.36
C ASP A 759 6.37 -26.48 -18.67
N GLY A 760 5.88 -27.62 -19.15
CA GLY A 760 4.91 -27.68 -20.25
C GLY A 760 5.50 -27.59 -21.65
N VAL A 761 6.66 -28.19 -21.91
CA VAL A 761 7.27 -28.18 -23.27
C VAL A 761 6.34 -28.77 -24.33
N ASP A 762 5.54 -29.76 -23.97
CA ASP A 762 4.55 -30.39 -24.86
C ASP A 762 3.36 -29.47 -25.22
N GLU A 763 3.25 -28.32 -24.57
CA GLU A 763 2.20 -27.32 -24.81
C GLU A 763 2.69 -26.11 -25.62
N ILE A 764 3.96 -26.12 -26.07
CA ILE A 764 4.51 -25.12 -26.99
C ILE A 764 4.05 -25.42 -28.42
N SER A 765 3.77 -24.38 -29.21
CA SER A 765 3.52 -24.52 -30.66
C SER A 765 4.65 -25.30 -31.36
N PRO A 766 4.35 -26.22 -32.28
CA PRO A 766 5.36 -26.91 -33.10
C PRO A 766 6.35 -25.96 -33.76
N THR A 767 5.90 -24.78 -34.20
CA THR A 767 6.71 -23.67 -34.74
C THR A 767 7.91 -23.32 -33.85
N TYR A 768 7.71 -23.30 -32.53
CA TYR A 768 8.71 -22.91 -31.54
C TYR A 768 9.38 -24.11 -30.87
N LYS A 769 9.05 -25.35 -31.26
CA LYS A 769 9.67 -26.56 -30.73
C LYS A 769 11.16 -26.58 -31.03
N HIS A 770 11.56 -26.25 -32.27
CA HIS A 770 12.98 -26.15 -32.65
C HIS A 770 13.72 -25.06 -31.88
N PHE A 771 13.08 -23.90 -31.68
CA PHE A 771 13.59 -22.82 -30.84
C PHE A 771 13.87 -23.31 -29.42
N PHE A 772 12.90 -24.00 -28.79
CA PHE A 772 13.05 -24.51 -27.43
C PHE A 772 14.14 -25.59 -27.34
N MET A 773 14.25 -26.47 -28.34
CA MET A 773 15.33 -27.46 -28.41
C MET A 773 16.71 -26.80 -28.47
N ASN A 774 16.87 -25.75 -29.28
CA ASN A 774 18.11 -24.98 -29.36
C ASN A 774 18.41 -24.25 -28.05
N LEU A 775 17.39 -23.68 -27.40
CA LEU A 775 17.50 -23.03 -26.09
C LEU A 775 18.05 -24.02 -25.05
N VAL A 776 17.43 -25.19 -24.90
CA VAL A 776 17.85 -26.21 -23.92
C VAL A 776 19.24 -26.74 -24.23
N GLN A 777 19.57 -26.99 -25.51
CA GLN A 777 20.92 -27.40 -25.91
C GLN A 777 21.96 -26.33 -25.60
N SER A 778 21.63 -25.06 -25.80
CA SER A 778 22.52 -23.94 -25.49
C SER A 778 22.72 -23.80 -23.98
N ILE A 779 21.66 -23.91 -23.19
CA ILE A 779 21.76 -23.92 -21.72
C ILE A 779 22.59 -25.12 -21.23
N LYS A 780 22.45 -26.29 -21.84
CA LYS A 780 23.26 -27.49 -21.52
C LYS A 780 24.77 -27.27 -21.76
N LYS A 781 25.15 -26.44 -22.73
CA LYS A 781 26.55 -26.07 -22.99
C LYS A 781 27.11 -25.11 -21.95
N LEU A 782 26.27 -24.41 -21.20
CA LEU A 782 26.70 -23.48 -20.16
C LEU A 782 27.09 -24.22 -18.88
N THR A 783 27.98 -23.62 -18.09
CA THR A 783 28.44 -24.14 -16.80
C THR A 783 27.42 -24.02 -15.66
N MET A 784 26.15 -23.72 -15.94
CA MET A 784 25.11 -23.44 -14.94
C MET A 784 24.83 -24.62 -14.01
N ASN A 785 24.32 -24.36 -12.81
CA ASN A 785 24.06 -25.40 -11.81
C ASN A 785 22.98 -26.39 -12.26
N TYR A 786 21.68 -26.01 -12.35
CA TYR A 786 20.62 -27.01 -12.54
C TYR A 786 19.43 -26.55 -13.42
N GLN A 787 18.96 -27.43 -14.31
CA GLN A 787 17.75 -27.21 -15.11
C GLN A 787 16.79 -28.40 -15.01
N TRP A 788 15.50 -28.10 -14.89
CA TRP A 788 14.43 -29.09 -14.85
C TRP A 788 13.46 -28.83 -15.98
N ILE A 789 13.07 -29.89 -16.68
CA ILE A 789 12.15 -29.82 -17.81
C ILE A 789 11.00 -30.78 -17.56
N SER A 790 9.76 -30.33 -17.71
CA SER A 790 8.58 -31.19 -17.68
C SER A 790 8.01 -31.38 -19.10
N SER A 791 7.59 -32.61 -19.41
CA SER A 791 6.93 -32.91 -20.67
C SER A 791 5.97 -34.12 -20.57
N ARG A 792 5.12 -34.31 -21.57
CA ARG A 792 4.35 -35.56 -21.78
C ARG A 792 5.25 -36.66 -22.34
N ARG A 793 4.81 -37.93 -22.25
CA ARG A 793 5.56 -39.11 -22.73
C ARG A 793 6.12 -38.97 -24.14
N ASN A 794 5.26 -38.78 -25.14
CA ASN A 794 5.73 -38.77 -26.53
C ASN A 794 6.72 -37.61 -26.83
N PRO A 795 6.43 -36.33 -26.53
CA PRO A 795 7.39 -35.25 -26.76
C PRO A 795 8.61 -35.34 -25.84
N GLY A 796 8.44 -35.81 -24.61
CA GLY A 796 9.50 -36.00 -23.63
C GLY A 796 10.51 -37.07 -24.04
N GLU A 797 10.07 -38.17 -24.63
CA GLU A 797 10.96 -39.22 -25.15
C GLU A 797 11.79 -38.72 -26.34
N GLU A 798 11.19 -37.92 -27.23
CA GLU A 798 11.92 -37.25 -28.32
C GLU A 798 12.97 -36.28 -27.78
N ILE A 799 12.61 -35.44 -26.79
CA ILE A 799 13.55 -34.54 -26.11
C ILE A 799 14.68 -35.33 -25.44
N ALA A 800 14.35 -36.43 -24.75
CA ALA A 800 15.30 -37.31 -24.10
C ALA A 800 16.31 -37.90 -25.10
N GLN A 801 15.84 -38.33 -26.28
CA GLN A 801 16.69 -38.86 -27.34
C GLN A 801 17.61 -37.78 -27.91
N VAL A 802 17.07 -36.62 -28.31
CA VAL A 802 17.85 -35.52 -28.90
C VAL A 802 18.90 -34.99 -27.93
N LEU A 803 18.55 -34.86 -26.65
CA LEU A 803 19.45 -34.34 -25.63
C LEU A 803 20.32 -35.42 -24.98
N LYS A 804 20.12 -36.70 -25.32
CA LYS A 804 20.77 -37.88 -24.72
C LYS A 804 20.63 -37.87 -23.19
N LEU A 805 19.41 -37.70 -22.69
CA LEU A 805 19.08 -37.65 -21.27
C LEU A 805 18.29 -38.87 -20.84
N SER A 806 18.51 -39.33 -19.61
CA SER A 806 17.51 -40.14 -18.91
C SER A 806 16.45 -39.23 -18.31
N TYR A 807 15.23 -39.74 -18.17
CA TYR A 807 14.13 -39.00 -17.57
C TYR A 807 13.56 -39.71 -16.33
N PHE A 808 12.85 -38.94 -15.51
CA PHE A 808 12.11 -39.40 -14.36
C PHE A 808 10.63 -39.51 -14.69
N ILE A 809 9.95 -40.46 -14.07
CA ILE A 809 8.48 -40.59 -14.08
C ILE A 809 7.99 -40.33 -12.66
N LEU A 810 6.83 -39.70 -12.48
CA LEU A 810 6.26 -39.52 -11.14
C LEU A 810 5.62 -40.83 -10.70
N LYS A 811 5.89 -41.25 -9.46
CA LYS A 811 5.19 -42.41 -8.89
C LYS A 811 3.68 -42.12 -8.86
N PRO A 812 2.82 -43.08 -9.24
CA PRO A 812 1.38 -42.97 -9.05
C PRO A 812 1.04 -42.75 -7.57
N TYR A 813 -0.06 -42.05 -7.28
CA TYR A 813 -0.52 -41.93 -5.89
C TYR A 813 -0.97 -43.28 -5.36
N THR A 814 -0.61 -43.55 -4.11
CA THR A 814 -1.17 -44.64 -3.32
C THR A 814 -2.56 -44.27 -2.82
N ASP A 815 -3.30 -45.26 -2.36
CA ASP A 815 -4.64 -45.06 -1.81
C ASP A 815 -4.62 -44.11 -0.60
N ASP A 816 -3.59 -44.22 0.25
CA ASP A 816 -3.38 -43.32 1.39
C ASP A 816 -3.06 -41.88 0.95
N ASP A 817 -2.32 -41.72 -0.14
CA ASP A 817 -2.04 -40.39 -0.71
C ASP A 817 -3.33 -39.73 -1.21
N ILE A 818 -4.20 -40.48 -1.89
CA ILE A 818 -5.49 -39.99 -2.41
C ILE A 818 -6.39 -39.56 -1.24
N LYS A 819 -6.51 -40.40 -0.21
CA LYS A 819 -7.29 -40.07 1.00
C LYS A 819 -6.76 -38.83 1.69
N SER A 820 -5.44 -38.74 1.87
CA SER A 820 -4.78 -37.58 2.48
C SER A 820 -5.03 -36.30 1.69
N MET A 821 -5.01 -36.40 0.35
CA MET A 821 -5.26 -35.29 -0.54
C MET A 821 -6.71 -34.76 -0.41
N ILE A 822 -7.70 -35.66 -0.37
CA ILE A 822 -9.11 -35.32 -0.14
C ILE A 822 -9.30 -34.68 1.24
N GLN A 823 -8.71 -35.29 2.27
CA GLN A 823 -8.81 -34.82 3.65
C GLN A 823 -8.21 -33.41 3.83
N ASN A 824 -7.04 -33.15 3.25
CA ASN A 824 -6.39 -31.84 3.31
C ASN A 824 -7.28 -30.76 2.67
N TYR A 825 -7.88 -31.07 1.53
CA TYR A 825 -8.75 -30.13 0.84
C TYR A 825 -10.03 -29.81 1.63
N LEU A 826 -10.73 -30.84 2.14
CA LEU A 826 -11.93 -30.69 2.97
C LEU A 826 -11.65 -29.87 4.23
N LYS A 827 -10.51 -30.12 4.90
CA LYS A 827 -10.07 -29.38 6.08
C LYS A 827 -9.86 -27.90 5.79
N ASN A 828 -9.17 -27.57 4.69
CA ASN A 828 -8.91 -26.18 4.30
C ASN A 828 -10.21 -25.43 3.94
N HIS A 829 -11.20 -26.16 3.41
CA HIS A 829 -12.52 -25.61 3.04
C HIS A 829 -13.56 -25.69 4.18
N LYS A 830 -13.17 -26.13 5.38
CA LYS A 830 -14.06 -26.30 6.55
C LYS A 830 -15.31 -27.13 6.23
N ASN A 831 -15.16 -28.17 5.43
CA ASN A 831 -16.24 -29.08 5.05
C ASN A 831 -16.15 -30.40 5.85
N ASN A 832 -17.31 -30.93 6.26
CA ASN A 832 -17.42 -32.11 7.15
C ASN A 832 -17.74 -33.42 6.41
N LEU A 833 -17.70 -33.44 5.07
CA LEU A 833 -17.85 -34.68 4.31
C LEU A 833 -16.79 -35.71 4.74
N ASP A 834 -17.17 -36.99 4.70
CA ASP A 834 -16.25 -38.08 5.00
C ASP A 834 -15.27 -38.29 3.83
N PRO A 835 -13.95 -38.16 4.02
CA PRO A 835 -12.98 -38.45 2.98
C PRO A 835 -13.09 -39.88 2.42
N GLU A 836 -13.54 -40.84 3.25
CA GLU A 836 -13.74 -42.24 2.83
C GLU A 836 -14.89 -42.37 1.83
N GLU A 837 -15.97 -41.62 1.97
CA GLU A 837 -17.11 -41.65 1.03
C GLU A 837 -16.68 -41.19 -0.37
N ILE A 838 -15.88 -40.13 -0.45
CA ILE A 838 -15.33 -39.62 -1.72
C ILE A 838 -14.30 -40.60 -2.30
N PHE A 839 -13.48 -41.21 -1.46
CA PHE A 839 -12.48 -42.20 -1.88
C PHE A 839 -13.14 -43.49 -2.41
N ASP A 840 -14.13 -44.04 -1.71
CA ASP A 840 -14.88 -45.22 -2.12
C ASP A 840 -15.63 -44.96 -3.43
N PHE A 841 -16.15 -43.74 -3.61
CA PHE A 841 -16.74 -43.33 -4.87
C PHE A 841 -15.72 -43.32 -6.02
N LEU A 842 -14.54 -42.72 -5.81
CA LEU A 842 -13.45 -42.74 -6.79
C LEU A 842 -13.04 -44.18 -7.16
N LYS A 843 -12.96 -45.08 -6.18
CA LYS A 843 -12.63 -46.49 -6.39
C LYS A 843 -13.72 -47.26 -7.12
N THR A 844 -14.98 -46.93 -6.88
CA THR A 844 -16.12 -47.52 -7.60
C THR A 844 -16.09 -47.11 -9.08
N LEU A 845 -15.75 -45.86 -9.39
CA LEU A 845 -15.58 -45.37 -10.77
C LEU A 845 -14.39 -46.05 -11.49
N ASP A 846 -13.28 -46.24 -10.78
CA ASP A 846 -12.05 -46.89 -11.29
C ASP A 846 -12.28 -48.40 -11.55
N GLY A 847 -12.95 -49.09 -10.62
CA GLY A 847 -13.19 -50.53 -10.64
C GLY A 847 -14.27 -51.00 -11.62
N ALA A 848 -15.25 -50.17 -11.96
CA ALA A 848 -16.34 -50.56 -12.85
C ALA A 848 -15.93 -50.73 -14.33
N ARG A 849 -14.77 -50.22 -14.76
CA ARG A 849 -14.50 -50.00 -16.22
C ARG A 849 -13.05 -50.21 -16.71
N ASN A 850 -12.13 -50.80 -15.94
CA ASN A 850 -10.78 -51.21 -16.38
C ASN A 850 -9.89 -50.07 -16.96
N GLU A 851 -9.84 -48.89 -16.34
CA GLU A 851 -8.93 -47.81 -16.75
C GLU A 851 -8.29 -47.13 -15.52
N ASN A 852 -6.94 -47.09 -15.45
CA ASN A 852 -6.15 -46.37 -14.44
C ASN A 852 -6.22 -44.82 -14.59
N ASP A 853 -7.32 -44.29 -15.13
CA ASP A 853 -7.47 -42.88 -15.49
C ASP A 853 -8.02 -42.03 -14.34
N PHE A 854 -8.76 -42.60 -13.39
CA PHE A 854 -9.32 -41.87 -12.24
C PHE A 854 -8.30 -41.64 -11.11
N ASN A 855 -7.18 -42.37 -11.09
CA ASN A 855 -6.01 -42.05 -10.26
C ASN A 855 -5.16 -40.90 -10.86
N ASN A 856 -5.84 -39.82 -11.26
CA ASN A 856 -5.26 -38.60 -11.82
C ASN A 856 -5.54 -37.44 -10.84
N PRO A 857 -4.50 -36.74 -10.34
CA PRO A 857 -4.67 -35.65 -9.37
C PRO A 857 -5.70 -34.60 -9.79
N LEU A 858 -5.74 -34.25 -11.08
CA LEU A 858 -6.69 -33.26 -11.59
C LEU A 858 -8.13 -33.76 -11.49
N ILE A 859 -8.37 -35.02 -11.83
CA ILE A 859 -9.70 -35.64 -11.78
C ILE A 859 -10.15 -35.79 -10.32
N ILE A 860 -9.25 -36.20 -9.43
CA ILE A 860 -9.55 -36.28 -7.99
C ILE A 860 -9.90 -34.90 -7.45
N LYS A 861 -9.11 -33.86 -7.75
CA LYS A 861 -9.39 -32.47 -7.35
C LYS A 861 -10.78 -32.03 -7.81
N ILE A 862 -11.09 -32.26 -9.09
CA ILE A 862 -12.39 -31.95 -9.69
C ILE A 862 -13.54 -32.67 -8.98
N ILE A 863 -13.41 -33.97 -8.70
CA ILE A 863 -14.44 -34.77 -8.04
C ILE A 863 -14.63 -34.33 -6.59
N THR A 864 -13.56 -34.06 -5.85
CA THR A 864 -13.64 -33.57 -4.47
C THR A 864 -14.27 -32.18 -4.40
N GLU A 865 -13.88 -31.25 -5.28
CA GLU A 865 -14.52 -29.93 -5.42
C GLU A 865 -16.02 -30.02 -5.70
N TYR A 866 -16.41 -31.07 -6.43
CA TYR A 866 -17.79 -31.33 -6.80
C TYR A 866 -18.63 -31.90 -5.64
N PHE A 867 -18.11 -32.90 -4.92
CA PHE A 867 -18.77 -33.51 -3.75
C PHE A 867 -19.13 -32.49 -2.67
N ILE A 868 -18.31 -31.45 -2.51
CA ILE A 868 -18.58 -30.35 -1.58
C ILE A 868 -19.87 -29.58 -1.93
N LYS A 869 -20.30 -29.58 -3.20
CA LYS A 869 -21.30 -28.66 -3.72
C LYS A 869 -22.68 -29.27 -3.96
N GLU A 870 -22.82 -30.53 -4.39
CA GLU A 870 -24.13 -31.12 -4.78
C GLU A 870 -24.16 -32.66 -4.74
N ASN A 871 -25.36 -33.28 -4.66
CA ASN A 871 -25.60 -34.73 -4.73
C ASN A 871 -26.02 -35.17 -6.16
N MET A 872 -25.19 -35.96 -6.88
CA MET A 872 -25.49 -36.46 -8.23
C MET A 872 -26.06 -37.89 -8.27
N PRO A 873 -26.89 -38.27 -9.26
CA PRO A 873 -27.21 -39.67 -9.53
C PRO A 873 -25.97 -40.46 -10.00
N LEU A 874 -25.59 -41.45 -9.19
CA LEU A 874 -24.31 -42.19 -9.23
C LEU A 874 -24.21 -43.21 -10.38
N ASP A 875 -25.32 -43.58 -10.99
CA ASP A 875 -25.48 -44.66 -11.96
C ASP A 875 -25.08 -44.30 -13.40
N GLN A 876 -24.94 -42.99 -13.71
CA GLN A 876 -24.66 -42.50 -15.07
C GLN A 876 -23.30 -41.80 -15.23
N LEU A 877 -22.48 -41.73 -14.18
CA LEU A 877 -21.22 -40.96 -14.21
C LEU A 877 -20.10 -41.70 -14.98
N ASN A 878 -19.49 -41.02 -15.95
CA ASN A 878 -18.27 -41.44 -16.65
C ASN A 878 -17.38 -40.20 -16.89
N LEU A 879 -16.14 -40.38 -17.40
CA LEU A 879 -15.19 -39.28 -17.59
C LEU A 879 -15.76 -38.16 -18.48
N TYR A 880 -16.47 -38.52 -19.54
CA TYR A 880 -17.15 -37.59 -20.44
C TYR A 880 -18.27 -36.80 -19.74
N ASN A 881 -19.18 -37.47 -19.03
CA ASN A 881 -20.31 -36.88 -18.32
C ASN A 881 -19.84 -36.00 -17.16
N LEU A 882 -18.72 -36.33 -16.51
CA LEU A 882 -18.10 -35.50 -15.49
C LEU A 882 -17.65 -34.15 -16.08
N TYR A 883 -16.88 -34.16 -17.17
CA TYR A 883 -16.42 -32.92 -17.82
C TYR A 883 -17.57 -32.09 -18.39
N LYS A 884 -18.56 -32.76 -19.01
CA LYS A 884 -19.80 -32.13 -19.49
C LYS A 884 -20.56 -31.43 -18.37
N TYR A 885 -20.79 -32.15 -17.27
CA TYR A 885 -21.50 -31.63 -16.11
C TYR A 885 -20.79 -30.41 -15.50
N LEU A 886 -19.46 -30.47 -15.31
CA LEU A 886 -18.68 -29.36 -14.77
C LEU A 886 -18.82 -28.10 -15.61
N PHE A 887 -18.81 -28.26 -16.93
CA PHE A 887 -18.97 -27.14 -17.84
C PHE A 887 -20.38 -26.54 -17.78
N GLU A 888 -21.41 -27.40 -17.79
CA GLU A 888 -22.82 -26.98 -17.67
C GLU A 888 -23.07 -26.24 -16.34
N LYS A 889 -22.52 -26.73 -15.22
CA LYS A 889 -22.62 -26.06 -13.92
C LYS A 889 -21.87 -24.74 -13.87
N LYS A 890 -20.67 -24.67 -14.45
CA LYS A 890 -19.91 -23.41 -14.51
C LYS A 890 -20.69 -22.35 -15.30
N ILE A 891 -21.35 -22.76 -16.38
CA ILE A 891 -22.28 -21.94 -17.14
C ILE A 891 -23.49 -21.48 -16.30
N GLU A 892 -24.10 -22.38 -15.53
CA GLU A 892 -25.24 -22.07 -14.66
C GLU A 892 -24.92 -21.00 -13.60
N ILE A 893 -23.81 -21.17 -12.86
CA ILE A 893 -23.33 -20.24 -11.83
C ILE A 893 -23.08 -18.84 -12.43
N LEU A 894 -22.55 -18.77 -13.65
CA LEU A 894 -22.33 -17.51 -14.35
C LEU A 894 -23.66 -16.84 -14.72
N GLY A 895 -24.63 -17.61 -15.22
CA GLY A 895 -25.98 -17.10 -15.50
C GLY A 895 -26.70 -16.54 -14.27
N GLU A 896 -26.45 -17.10 -13.08
CA GLU A 896 -26.97 -16.57 -11.81
C GLU A 896 -26.29 -15.25 -11.39
N LYS A 897 -24.97 -15.15 -11.51
CA LYS A 897 -24.23 -13.92 -11.21
C LYS A 897 -24.62 -12.75 -12.12
N GLU A 898 -24.93 -13.01 -13.39
CA GLU A 898 -25.38 -11.97 -14.32
C GLU A 898 -26.82 -11.49 -14.06
N LYS A 899 -27.70 -12.38 -13.56
CA LYS A 899 -29.04 -11.99 -13.09
C LYS A 899 -29.00 -10.99 -11.92
N VAL A 900 -28.01 -11.13 -11.02
CA VAL A 900 -27.81 -10.22 -9.88
C VAL A 900 -27.34 -8.82 -10.31
N ILE A 901 -26.71 -8.68 -11.47
CA ILE A 901 -26.14 -7.42 -11.99
C ILE A 901 -27.12 -6.70 -12.96
N GLY A 902 -28.33 -7.24 -13.17
CA GLY A 902 -29.38 -6.56 -13.95
C GLY A 902 -29.15 -6.53 -15.46
N LYS A 903 -28.34 -7.43 -16.04
CA LYS A 903 -28.21 -7.61 -17.50
C LYS A 903 -29.02 -8.83 -17.96
N SER A 904 -30.16 -8.61 -18.60
CA SER A 904 -31.20 -9.61 -18.92
C SER A 904 -30.97 -10.43 -20.21
N HIS A 905 -29.74 -10.84 -20.53
CA HIS A 905 -29.43 -11.46 -21.83
C HIS A 905 -28.91 -12.91 -21.81
N TYR A 906 -29.19 -13.69 -20.76
CA TYR A 906 -28.88 -15.13 -20.75
C TYR A 906 -30.08 -15.97 -21.24
N ASN A 907 -30.11 -16.32 -22.53
CA ASN A 907 -31.10 -17.23 -23.15
C ASN A 907 -30.45 -18.58 -23.54
N ARG A 908 -31.23 -19.66 -23.73
CA ARG A 908 -30.73 -21.00 -24.15
C ARG A 908 -29.76 -20.96 -25.34
N THR A 909 -29.96 -20.00 -26.26
CA THR A 909 -29.12 -19.73 -27.43
C THR A 909 -27.70 -19.24 -27.07
N ALA A 910 -27.53 -18.51 -25.96
CA ALA A 910 -26.23 -18.08 -25.44
C ALA A 910 -25.39 -19.26 -24.95
N GLY A 911 -26.01 -20.22 -24.26
CA GLY A 911 -25.34 -21.45 -23.83
C GLY A 911 -24.82 -22.29 -25.00
N MET A 912 -25.63 -22.46 -26.06
CA MET A 912 -25.20 -23.13 -27.30
C MET A 912 -24.02 -22.44 -27.99
N ASN A 913 -23.95 -21.10 -27.92
CA ASN A 913 -22.84 -20.35 -28.49
C ASN A 913 -21.55 -20.53 -27.67
N ILE A 914 -21.63 -20.62 -26.34
CA ILE A 914 -20.46 -20.85 -25.47
C ILE A 914 -19.85 -22.25 -25.71
N TRP A 915 -20.66 -23.29 -25.88
CA TRP A 915 -20.19 -24.63 -26.26
C TRP A 915 -19.40 -24.60 -27.57
N LYS A 916 -20.00 -23.99 -28.61
CA LYS A 916 -19.35 -23.89 -29.93
C LYS A 916 -18.04 -23.12 -29.85
N VAL A 917 -18.01 -21.99 -29.15
CA VAL A 917 -16.79 -21.19 -28.96
C VAL A 917 -15.66 -22.02 -28.33
N HIS A 918 -15.96 -22.83 -27.31
CA HIS A 918 -14.95 -23.72 -26.71
C HIS A 918 -14.50 -24.82 -27.68
N GLN A 919 -15.41 -25.39 -28.48
CA GLN A 919 -15.04 -26.35 -29.53
C GLN A 919 -14.13 -25.71 -30.59
N VAL A 920 -14.42 -24.48 -31.05
CA VAL A 920 -13.59 -23.75 -32.01
C VAL A 920 -12.17 -23.55 -31.49
N PHE A 921 -12.03 -23.08 -30.25
CA PHE A 921 -10.70 -22.87 -29.67
C PHE A 921 -9.97 -24.17 -29.34
N ALA A 922 -10.69 -25.24 -28.99
CA ALA A 922 -10.11 -26.56 -28.82
C ALA A 922 -9.52 -27.09 -30.14
N ILE A 923 -10.25 -26.94 -31.25
CA ILE A 923 -9.78 -27.29 -32.59
C ILE A 923 -8.52 -26.47 -32.90
N LYS A 924 -8.56 -25.14 -32.74
CA LYS A 924 -7.41 -24.26 -32.98
C LYS A 924 -6.17 -24.70 -32.19
N LEU A 925 -6.34 -25.08 -30.92
CA LEU A 925 -5.24 -25.48 -30.05
C LEU A 925 -4.64 -26.84 -30.45
N LEU A 926 -5.47 -27.80 -30.88
CA LEU A 926 -5.08 -29.20 -31.05
C LEU A 926 -4.73 -29.59 -32.49
N THR A 927 -5.13 -28.83 -33.52
CA THR A 927 -4.83 -29.16 -34.93
C THR A 927 -3.54 -28.54 -35.48
N HIS A 928 -2.94 -27.58 -34.76
CA HIS A 928 -1.60 -27.03 -35.05
C HIS A 928 -1.31 -26.67 -36.54
N SER A 929 -2.22 -26.04 -37.27
CA SER A 929 -1.96 -25.68 -38.68
C SER A 929 -1.43 -24.25 -38.85
N GLU A 930 -0.29 -24.16 -39.55
CA GLU A 930 0.32 -22.91 -39.99
C GLU A 930 -0.42 -22.40 -41.26
N ASP A 931 -0.97 -21.20 -41.14
CA ASP A 931 -1.35 -20.23 -42.18
C ASP A 931 -2.54 -20.42 -43.14
N ASN A 932 -3.06 -21.61 -43.45
CA ASN A 932 -4.24 -21.71 -44.36
C ASN A 932 -5.60 -21.98 -43.67
N ASP A 933 -5.64 -22.71 -42.55
CA ASP A 933 -6.93 -23.04 -41.88
C ASP A 933 -7.41 -21.94 -40.91
N LEU A 934 -6.54 -21.00 -40.57
CA LEU A 934 -6.89 -19.84 -39.74
C LEU A 934 -7.93 -18.93 -40.42
N LYS A 935 -7.98 -18.88 -41.77
CA LYS A 935 -9.03 -18.16 -42.49
C LYS A 935 -10.39 -18.82 -42.32
N PHE A 936 -10.48 -20.16 -42.35
CA PHE A 936 -11.72 -20.89 -42.08
C PHE A 936 -12.20 -20.68 -40.63
N LEU A 937 -11.27 -20.77 -39.66
CA LEU A 937 -11.58 -20.47 -38.26
C LEU A 937 -12.00 -19.00 -38.07
N SER A 938 -11.40 -18.06 -38.81
CA SER A 938 -11.78 -16.64 -38.80
C SER A 938 -13.17 -16.41 -39.40
N ILE A 939 -13.56 -17.17 -40.44
CA ILE A 939 -14.90 -17.15 -41.03
C ILE A 939 -15.92 -17.72 -40.04
N MET A 940 -15.57 -18.79 -39.33
CA MET A 940 -16.45 -19.40 -38.32
C MET A 940 -16.60 -18.50 -37.08
N ILE A 941 -15.52 -17.84 -36.63
CA ILE A 941 -15.54 -16.81 -35.58
C ILE A 941 -16.36 -15.59 -36.05
N LYS A 942 -16.18 -15.13 -37.28
CA LYS A 942 -16.96 -14.03 -37.87
C LYS A 942 -18.44 -14.38 -38.00
N TRP A 943 -18.76 -15.63 -38.38
CA TRP A 943 -20.12 -16.16 -38.42
C TRP A 943 -20.77 -16.25 -37.03
N LEU A 944 -20.00 -16.65 -36.00
CA LEU A 944 -20.46 -16.64 -34.60
C LEU A 944 -20.69 -15.21 -34.08
N ASN A 945 -19.83 -14.25 -34.45
CA ASN A 945 -19.95 -12.83 -34.09
C ASN A 945 -21.11 -12.13 -34.83
N ASP A 946 -21.40 -12.50 -36.09
CA ASP A 946 -22.47 -11.88 -36.89
C ASP A 946 -23.88 -12.34 -36.48
N LYS A 947 -24.02 -13.55 -35.88
CA LYS A 947 -25.32 -14.10 -35.45
C LYS A 947 -25.65 -13.91 -33.98
N SER A 948 -24.69 -13.50 -33.17
CA SER A 948 -24.88 -13.35 -31.74
C SER A 948 -24.23 -12.03 -31.32
N ASN A 949 -25.00 -11.09 -30.74
CA ASN A 949 -24.54 -9.77 -30.28
C ASN A 949 -23.49 -9.87 -29.13
N TRP A 950 -22.40 -10.60 -29.33
CA TRP A 950 -21.39 -10.96 -28.34
C TRP A 950 -20.08 -10.28 -28.67
N LYS A 951 -19.48 -9.62 -27.67
CA LYS A 951 -18.14 -9.02 -27.79
C LYS A 951 -17.06 -10.04 -27.40
N PRO A 952 -15.91 -10.11 -28.11
CA PRO A 952 -14.80 -11.01 -27.76
C PRO A 952 -14.31 -10.86 -26.31
N GLU A 953 -14.26 -9.62 -25.80
CA GLU A 953 -13.91 -9.23 -24.42
C GLU A 953 -14.66 -10.03 -23.34
N ASN A 954 -15.88 -10.48 -23.67
CA ASN A 954 -16.76 -11.21 -22.77
C ASN A 954 -16.42 -12.72 -22.74
N ILE A 955 -15.93 -13.32 -23.84
CA ILE A 955 -15.70 -14.77 -24.00
C ILE A 955 -14.86 -15.38 -22.88
N TYR A 956 -13.91 -14.62 -22.36
CA TYR A 956 -12.91 -15.05 -21.37
C TYR A 956 -13.43 -15.09 -19.93
N HIS A 957 -14.62 -14.56 -19.71
CA HIS A 957 -15.35 -14.67 -18.45
C HIS A 957 -16.33 -15.85 -18.44
N TYR A 958 -16.55 -16.53 -19.58
CA TYR A 958 -17.47 -17.65 -19.70
C TYR A 958 -16.72 -18.98 -19.90
N GLY A 959 -16.88 -19.91 -18.96
CA GLY A 959 -16.39 -21.28 -19.11
C GLY A 959 -14.93 -21.51 -18.68
N PHE A 960 -14.19 -22.31 -19.45
CA PHE A 960 -12.86 -22.85 -19.09
C PHE A 960 -11.69 -22.21 -19.86
N LEU A 961 -11.91 -21.00 -20.39
CA LEU A 961 -10.93 -20.20 -21.14
C LEU A 961 -10.53 -18.93 -20.36
N TYR A 962 -9.32 -18.41 -20.57
CA TYR A 962 -8.89 -17.08 -20.13
C TYR A 962 -7.96 -16.42 -21.17
N VAL A 963 -7.81 -15.09 -21.16
CA VAL A 963 -6.86 -14.36 -22.02
C VAL A 963 -5.51 -14.29 -21.35
N ASP A 964 -4.46 -14.46 -22.13
CA ASP A 964 -3.15 -13.92 -21.78
C ASP A 964 -3.16 -12.39 -21.93
N ASN A 965 -3.28 -11.66 -20.81
CA ASN A 965 -3.37 -10.19 -20.78
C ASN A 965 -2.10 -9.45 -21.26
N TRP A 966 -1.10 -10.16 -21.78
CA TRP A 966 0.17 -9.58 -22.17
C TRP A 966 0.17 -8.89 -23.54
N ASP A 967 -0.72 -9.29 -24.46
CA ASP A 967 -0.81 -8.71 -25.81
C ASP A 967 -2.24 -8.19 -26.09
N LYS A 968 -2.40 -6.86 -26.06
CA LYS A 968 -3.69 -6.19 -26.30
C LYS A 968 -4.16 -6.32 -27.75
N ASP A 969 -3.28 -6.68 -28.68
CA ASP A 969 -3.58 -6.75 -30.11
C ASP A 969 -3.78 -8.20 -30.60
N ASN A 970 -3.45 -9.21 -29.78
CA ASN A 970 -3.64 -10.64 -30.08
C ASN A 970 -4.18 -11.42 -28.87
N GLU A 971 -5.45 -11.21 -28.52
CA GLU A 971 -6.12 -12.01 -27.49
C GLU A 971 -6.15 -13.50 -27.88
N ARG A 972 -5.26 -14.31 -27.29
CA ARG A 972 -5.25 -15.77 -27.44
C ARG A 972 -5.95 -16.41 -26.24
N PRO A 973 -7.09 -17.09 -26.43
CA PRO A 973 -7.74 -17.82 -25.34
C PRO A 973 -6.98 -19.10 -25.01
N ILE A 974 -6.72 -19.30 -23.73
CA ILE A 974 -6.01 -20.45 -23.18
C ILE A 974 -6.97 -21.24 -22.30
N PHE A 975 -7.04 -22.57 -22.51
CA PHE A 975 -7.80 -23.43 -21.62
C PHE A 975 -7.14 -23.52 -20.24
N ILE A 976 -7.93 -23.53 -19.17
CA ILE A 976 -7.42 -23.73 -17.79
C ILE A 976 -6.61 -25.02 -17.64
N HIS A 977 -6.90 -26.02 -18.48
CA HIS A 977 -6.11 -27.23 -18.64
C HIS A 977 -6.38 -27.83 -20.03
N ARG A 978 -5.34 -28.36 -20.69
CA ARG A 978 -5.44 -28.94 -22.05
C ARG A 978 -6.47 -30.09 -22.15
N THR A 979 -6.76 -30.80 -21.07
CA THR A 979 -7.82 -31.83 -21.05
C THR A 979 -9.22 -31.29 -21.34
N PHE A 980 -9.49 -30.01 -21.03
CA PHE A 980 -10.75 -29.39 -21.43
C PHE A 980 -10.81 -29.17 -22.93
N ALA A 981 -9.70 -28.76 -23.56
CA ALA A 981 -9.62 -28.70 -25.02
C ALA A 981 -9.85 -30.08 -25.65
N GLU A 982 -9.22 -31.12 -25.12
CA GLU A 982 -9.39 -32.51 -25.55
C GLU A 982 -10.87 -32.96 -25.41
N PHE A 983 -11.52 -32.64 -24.29
CA PHE A 983 -12.95 -32.88 -24.08
C PHE A 983 -13.84 -32.16 -25.10
N PHE A 984 -13.63 -30.86 -25.34
CA PHE A 984 -14.43 -30.10 -26.30
C PHE A 984 -14.22 -30.58 -27.74
N MET A 985 -13.00 -31.01 -28.09
CA MET A 985 -12.74 -31.63 -29.38
C MET A 985 -13.46 -32.98 -29.51
N ALA A 986 -13.45 -33.81 -28.46
CA ALA A 986 -14.24 -35.05 -28.43
C ALA A 986 -15.75 -34.77 -28.56
N GLU A 987 -16.27 -33.77 -27.85
CA GLU A 987 -17.67 -33.36 -27.94
C GLU A 987 -18.04 -32.89 -29.34
N PHE A 988 -17.18 -32.09 -29.98
CA PHE A 988 -17.37 -31.67 -31.37
C PHE A 988 -17.54 -32.88 -32.29
N PHE A 989 -16.66 -33.90 -32.17
CA PHE A 989 -16.77 -35.12 -32.97
C PHE A 989 -18.05 -35.90 -32.69
N ILE A 990 -18.46 -36.02 -31.42
CA ILE A 990 -19.69 -36.71 -31.02
C ILE A 990 -20.92 -36.00 -31.62
N GLN A 991 -20.98 -34.67 -31.52
CA GLN A 991 -22.09 -33.87 -32.07
C GLN A 991 -22.12 -33.91 -33.61
N PHE A 992 -20.96 -33.71 -34.24
CA PHE A 992 -20.79 -33.82 -35.68
C PHE A 992 -21.25 -35.20 -36.19
N TYR A 993 -20.87 -36.26 -35.50
CA TYR A 993 -21.30 -37.63 -35.81
C TYR A 993 -22.81 -37.85 -35.64
N ASN A 994 -23.40 -37.37 -34.55
CA ASN A 994 -24.85 -37.48 -34.35
C ASN A 994 -25.63 -36.71 -35.43
N SER A 995 -25.09 -35.60 -35.95
CA SER A 995 -25.68 -34.87 -37.09
C SER A 995 -25.53 -35.57 -38.44
N LEU A 996 -24.48 -36.39 -38.61
CA LEU A 996 -24.28 -37.22 -39.81
C LEU A 996 -25.29 -38.36 -39.94
N PHE A 997 -25.92 -38.79 -38.85
CA PHE A 997 -26.98 -39.81 -38.90
C PHE A 997 -28.28 -39.29 -39.56
N ASP A 998 -28.46 -37.97 -39.61
CA ASP A 998 -29.66 -37.33 -40.18
C ASP A 998 -29.47 -36.84 -41.64
N LEU A 999 -28.30 -37.02 -42.28
CA LEU A 999 -28.04 -36.44 -43.61
C LEU A 999 -27.36 -37.39 -44.60
N LYS A 1000 -27.90 -37.43 -45.82
CA LYS A 1000 -27.46 -38.22 -46.98
C LYS A 1000 -26.22 -37.69 -47.71
N PHE A 1001 -25.56 -36.61 -47.26
CA PHE A 1001 -24.37 -36.06 -47.91
C PHE A 1001 -23.46 -35.35 -46.90
N ILE A 1002 -22.17 -35.70 -46.89
CA ILE A 1002 -21.10 -34.96 -46.20
C ILE A 1002 -20.66 -33.83 -47.13
N SER A 1003 -20.57 -32.59 -46.65
CA SER A 1003 -20.10 -31.46 -47.46
C SER A 1003 -18.57 -31.45 -47.61
N PRO A 1004 -18.01 -30.83 -48.67
CA PRO A 1004 -16.55 -30.68 -48.83
C PRO A 1004 -15.87 -29.95 -47.68
N GLU A 1005 -16.57 -29.02 -47.02
CA GLU A 1005 -16.08 -28.30 -45.83
C GLU A 1005 -15.96 -29.23 -44.61
N GLU A 1006 -16.94 -30.11 -44.42
CA GLU A 1006 -16.95 -31.15 -43.39
C GLU A 1006 -15.87 -32.22 -43.61
N PHE A 1007 -15.57 -32.53 -44.88
CA PHE A 1007 -14.51 -33.46 -45.26
C PHE A 1007 -13.09 -32.88 -45.07
N SER A 1008 -12.93 -31.57 -45.21
CA SER A 1008 -11.64 -30.87 -45.03
C SER A 1008 -11.21 -30.83 -43.55
N LEU A 1009 -12.16 -30.68 -42.62
CA LEU A 1009 -11.90 -30.77 -41.17
C LEU A 1009 -11.33 -32.13 -40.74
N LEU A 1010 -11.69 -33.21 -41.44
CA LEU A 1010 -11.17 -34.55 -41.17
C LEU A 1010 -9.71 -34.72 -41.58
N ARG A 1011 -9.19 -33.90 -42.51
CA ARG A 1011 -7.79 -33.95 -42.97
C ARG A 1011 -6.80 -33.26 -42.02
N LEU A 1012 -7.28 -32.35 -41.17
CA LEU A 1012 -6.45 -31.53 -40.26
C LEU A 1012 -6.05 -32.25 -38.97
N ILE A 1013 -6.43 -33.51 -38.80
CA ILE A 1013 -6.24 -34.26 -37.56
C ILE A 1013 -4.94 -35.07 -37.67
N ASN A 1014 -3.91 -34.63 -36.96
CA ASN A 1014 -2.67 -35.40 -36.82
C ASN A 1014 -2.91 -36.62 -35.89
N LEU A 1015 -2.63 -37.84 -36.38
CA LEU A 1015 -3.03 -39.11 -35.77
C LEU A 1015 -2.41 -39.40 -34.39
N LYS A 1016 -1.34 -38.69 -33.99
CA LYS A 1016 -0.57 -39.00 -32.77
C LYS A 1016 -1.20 -38.45 -31.46
N ASP A 1017 -2.14 -37.51 -31.54
CA ASP A 1017 -2.81 -36.91 -30.37
C ASP A 1017 -4.20 -37.51 -30.05
N LEU A 1018 -4.63 -38.53 -30.80
CA LEU A 1018 -5.97 -39.14 -30.69
C LEU A 1018 -6.18 -40.06 -29.48
N GLU A 1019 -5.13 -40.47 -28.76
CA GLU A 1019 -5.27 -41.50 -27.70
C GLU A 1019 -6.16 -41.02 -26.54
N ILE A 1020 -6.03 -39.76 -26.10
CA ILE A 1020 -6.82 -39.20 -24.98
C ILE A 1020 -8.22 -38.76 -25.45
N ILE A 1021 -8.33 -38.21 -26.67
CA ILE A 1021 -9.63 -37.88 -27.28
C ILE A 1021 -10.45 -39.16 -27.47
N ASN A 1022 -9.80 -40.27 -27.85
CA ASN A 1022 -10.41 -41.59 -27.92
C ASN A 1022 -10.93 -42.05 -26.56
N ASN A 1023 -10.26 -41.76 -25.44
CA ASN A 1023 -10.77 -42.12 -24.11
C ASN A 1023 -12.10 -41.41 -23.80
N PHE A 1024 -12.26 -40.13 -24.13
CA PHE A 1024 -13.55 -39.44 -23.99
C PHE A 1024 -14.64 -40.02 -24.90
N ILE A 1025 -14.29 -40.34 -26.15
CA ILE A 1025 -15.20 -40.95 -27.13
C ILE A 1025 -15.61 -42.37 -26.70
N GLU A 1026 -14.69 -43.20 -26.24
CA GLU A 1026 -14.96 -44.55 -25.71
C GLU A 1026 -15.77 -44.48 -24.40
N SER A 1027 -15.47 -43.53 -23.52
CA SER A 1027 -16.27 -43.24 -22.32
C SER A 1027 -17.73 -42.95 -22.69
N TYR A 1028 -17.97 -42.13 -23.71
CA TYR A 1028 -19.32 -41.85 -24.23
C TYR A 1028 -20.01 -43.11 -24.76
N LYS A 1029 -19.32 -43.90 -25.60
CA LYS A 1029 -19.83 -45.15 -26.20
C LYS A 1029 -20.32 -46.17 -25.17
N ARG A 1030 -19.61 -46.31 -24.04
CA ARG A 1030 -19.94 -47.28 -22.98
C ARG A 1030 -21.30 -47.02 -22.32
N VAL A 1031 -21.83 -45.79 -22.39
CA VAL A 1031 -23.12 -45.42 -21.79
C VAL A 1031 -24.25 -45.35 -22.83
N HIS A 1032 -23.91 -45.14 -24.10
CA HIS A 1032 -24.89 -44.97 -25.19
C HIS A 1032 -24.89 -46.22 -26.08
N SER A 1033 -25.46 -47.32 -25.57
CA SER A 1033 -25.49 -48.64 -26.21
C SER A 1033 -26.61 -48.79 -27.24
N GLN A 1034 -26.60 -48.04 -28.34
CA GLN A 1034 -27.47 -48.31 -29.50
C GLN A 1034 -26.73 -48.19 -30.84
N GLU A 1035 -26.61 -49.36 -31.49
CA GLU A 1035 -26.35 -49.72 -32.90
C GLU A 1035 -25.33 -48.95 -33.79
N ASN A 1036 -24.40 -49.73 -34.36
CA ASN A 1036 -23.51 -49.44 -35.52
C ASN A 1036 -22.14 -48.76 -35.32
N ILE A 1037 -21.58 -48.71 -34.12
CA ILE A 1037 -20.25 -48.09 -33.87
C ILE A 1037 -19.01 -48.92 -34.33
N PRO A 1038 -18.99 -50.27 -34.27
CA PRO A 1038 -17.83 -51.06 -34.76
C PRO A 1038 -17.62 -50.99 -36.29
N LYS A 1039 -18.71 -51.02 -37.08
CA LYS A 1039 -18.67 -50.77 -38.54
C LYS A 1039 -18.19 -49.36 -38.88
N LEU A 1040 -18.28 -48.45 -37.92
CA LEU A 1040 -17.91 -47.05 -38.04
C LEU A 1040 -16.42 -46.80 -37.83
N LYS A 1041 -15.81 -47.49 -36.86
CA LYS A 1041 -14.35 -47.55 -36.73
C LYS A 1041 -13.73 -48.10 -38.02
N GLU A 1042 -14.35 -49.10 -38.63
CA GLU A 1042 -13.92 -49.65 -39.91
C GLU A 1042 -14.06 -48.66 -41.07
N ARG A 1043 -15.17 -47.90 -41.15
CA ARG A 1043 -15.36 -46.84 -42.17
C ARG A 1043 -14.45 -45.63 -41.99
N PHE A 1044 -14.32 -45.13 -40.76
CA PHE A 1044 -13.42 -44.02 -40.41
C PHE A 1044 -11.96 -44.42 -40.67
N MET A 1045 -11.53 -45.59 -40.21
CA MET A 1045 -10.21 -46.12 -40.52
C MET A 1045 -10.03 -46.38 -42.02
N LYS A 1046 -11.08 -46.75 -42.77
CA LYS A 1046 -10.99 -46.82 -44.24
C LYS A 1046 -10.74 -45.46 -44.89
N VAL A 1047 -11.46 -44.42 -44.47
CA VAL A 1047 -11.31 -43.04 -44.99
C VAL A 1047 -9.94 -42.46 -44.62
N VAL A 1048 -9.52 -42.66 -43.36
CA VAL A 1048 -8.20 -42.26 -42.86
C VAL A 1048 -7.08 -43.05 -43.53
N ASN A 1049 -7.22 -44.38 -43.71
CA ASN A 1049 -6.23 -45.21 -44.41
C ASN A 1049 -6.17 -44.87 -45.91
N SER A 1050 -7.29 -44.57 -46.57
CA SER A 1050 -7.29 -44.07 -47.95
C SER A 1050 -6.64 -42.68 -48.08
N SER A 1051 -6.63 -41.90 -47.00
CA SER A 1051 -5.91 -40.62 -46.92
C SER A 1051 -4.41 -40.83 -46.62
N LEU A 1052 -4.06 -41.86 -45.83
CA LEU A 1052 -2.67 -42.26 -45.56
C LEU A 1052 -1.98 -42.90 -46.77
N GLU A 1053 -2.70 -43.65 -47.61
CA GLU A 1053 -2.17 -44.20 -48.88
C GLU A 1053 -1.79 -43.10 -49.89
N LEU A 1054 -2.42 -41.92 -49.79
CA LEU A 1054 -2.05 -40.73 -50.56
C LEU A 1054 -0.79 -40.03 -49.99
N VAL A 1055 -0.56 -40.12 -48.67
CA VAL A 1055 0.59 -39.48 -47.98
C VAL A 1055 1.84 -40.38 -47.96
N HIS A 1056 1.71 -41.70 -48.03
CA HIS A 1056 2.85 -42.63 -48.07
C HIS A 1056 3.48 -42.85 -49.45
N ASN A 1057 2.94 -42.23 -50.50
CA ASN A 1057 3.50 -42.32 -51.86
C ASN A 1057 4.22 -41.04 -52.31
N GLU A 1058 4.75 -40.24 -51.39
CA GLU A 1058 5.80 -39.26 -51.72
C GLU A 1058 7.16 -39.94 -51.84
N SER A 1059 7.36 -40.67 -52.94
CA SER A 1059 8.65 -40.84 -53.62
C SER A 1059 8.51 -41.67 -54.89
N LYS A 1060 7.85 -41.10 -55.91
CA LYS A 1060 8.25 -41.20 -57.33
C LYS A 1060 7.35 -40.32 -58.21
N THR A 1061 8.02 -39.46 -58.95
CA THR A 1061 7.54 -38.54 -59.99
C THR A 1061 6.56 -39.13 -61.02
N THR A 1062 5.55 -38.34 -61.41
CA THR A 1062 5.10 -37.99 -62.80
C THR A 1062 3.57 -38.01 -63.11
N ASP A 1063 2.64 -38.02 -62.16
CA ASP A 1063 1.18 -38.07 -62.46
C ASP A 1063 0.43 -36.75 -62.18
N ILE A 1064 -0.45 -36.37 -63.10
CA ILE A 1064 -1.33 -35.17 -63.14
C ILE A 1064 -1.85 -34.72 -61.75
N GLU A 1065 -1.71 -33.44 -61.41
CA GLU A 1065 -2.23 -32.86 -60.15
C GLU A 1065 -3.25 -31.74 -60.39
N TRP A 1066 -4.36 -31.78 -59.66
CA TRP A 1066 -5.37 -30.71 -59.60
C TRP A 1066 -5.24 -30.01 -58.26
N ILE A 1067 -4.89 -28.72 -58.28
CA ILE A 1067 -4.58 -27.96 -57.07
C ILE A 1067 -5.69 -26.92 -56.83
N PRO A 1068 -6.35 -26.93 -55.66
CA PRO A 1068 -7.36 -25.92 -55.31
C PRO A 1068 -6.81 -24.49 -55.30
N TRP A 1069 -7.59 -23.53 -55.80
CA TRP A 1069 -7.21 -22.13 -55.90
C TRP A 1069 -8.41 -21.19 -55.92
N LEU A 1070 -8.17 -19.93 -55.56
CA LEU A 1070 -9.14 -18.84 -55.66
C LEU A 1070 -8.77 -17.94 -56.83
N ALA A 1071 -9.65 -17.84 -57.83
CA ALA A 1071 -9.37 -17.04 -59.02
C ALA A 1071 -9.06 -15.57 -58.71
N SER A 1072 -9.64 -15.03 -57.62
CA SER A 1072 -9.44 -13.67 -57.13
C SER A 1072 -8.02 -13.40 -56.58
N GLN A 1073 -7.24 -14.44 -56.26
CA GLN A 1073 -5.87 -14.34 -55.76
C GLN A 1073 -4.82 -14.16 -56.86
N GLY A 1074 -5.19 -14.30 -58.12
CA GLY A 1074 -4.30 -14.14 -59.26
C GLY A 1074 -3.39 -15.34 -59.50
N MET A 1075 -2.12 -15.11 -59.84
CA MET A 1075 -1.16 -16.13 -60.28
C MET A 1075 -0.86 -17.15 -59.16
N PRO A 1076 -1.06 -18.47 -59.39
CA PRO A 1076 -0.62 -19.51 -58.47
C PRO A 1076 0.89 -19.51 -58.23
N THR A 1077 1.29 -19.76 -56.98
CA THR A 1077 2.70 -19.79 -56.55
C THR A 1077 3.35 -21.17 -56.64
N GLU A 1078 2.58 -22.21 -56.95
CA GLU A 1078 3.02 -23.62 -56.94
C GLU A 1078 2.74 -24.31 -58.28
N GLY A 1079 3.68 -25.17 -58.71
CA GLY A 1079 3.52 -26.07 -59.86
C GLY A 1079 3.71 -25.49 -61.26
N ASN A 1080 3.86 -26.37 -62.26
CA ASN A 1080 3.94 -26.02 -63.69
C ASN A 1080 2.52 -25.97 -64.29
N LEU A 1081 1.97 -24.76 -64.38
CA LEU A 1081 0.62 -24.51 -64.91
C LEU A 1081 0.47 -24.95 -66.37
N VAL A 1082 -0.61 -25.68 -66.67
CA VAL A 1082 -0.89 -26.12 -68.05
C VAL A 1082 -1.54 -25.00 -68.85
N TYR A 1083 -0.79 -24.45 -69.81
CA TYR A 1083 -1.26 -23.42 -70.73
C TYR A 1083 -2.43 -23.91 -71.60
N ALA A 1084 -3.55 -23.19 -71.53
CA ALA A 1084 -4.80 -23.54 -72.19
C ALA A 1084 -5.21 -22.59 -73.31
N GLY A 1085 -4.66 -21.38 -73.35
CA GLY A 1085 -4.88 -20.45 -74.45
C GLY A 1085 -4.60 -19.01 -74.06
N TYR A 1086 -5.21 -18.07 -74.75
CA TYR A 1086 -4.95 -16.64 -74.54
C TYR A 1086 -6.16 -15.77 -74.89
N ASP A 1087 -6.24 -14.61 -74.26
CA ASP A 1087 -7.23 -13.56 -74.52
C ASP A 1087 -6.76 -12.58 -75.62
N VAL A 1088 -7.61 -11.63 -76.04
CA VAL A 1088 -7.32 -10.67 -77.13
C VAL A 1088 -6.07 -9.82 -76.85
N ASP A 1089 -5.79 -9.53 -75.58
CA ASP A 1089 -4.62 -8.80 -75.11
C ASP A 1089 -3.37 -9.69 -74.93
N HIS A 1090 -3.44 -10.95 -75.38
CA HIS A 1090 -2.42 -11.99 -75.23
C HIS A 1090 -2.16 -12.45 -73.78
N THR A 1091 -3.02 -12.11 -72.81
CA THR A 1091 -2.96 -12.68 -71.46
C THR A 1091 -3.28 -14.17 -71.49
N ALA A 1092 -2.57 -14.95 -70.67
CA ALA A 1092 -2.63 -16.41 -70.73
C ALA A 1092 -3.84 -16.97 -69.95
N PHE A 1093 -4.56 -17.90 -70.58
CA PHE A 1093 -5.50 -18.79 -69.91
C PHE A 1093 -4.82 -20.10 -69.52
N TYR A 1094 -5.12 -20.59 -68.32
CA TYR A 1094 -4.65 -21.87 -67.82
C TYR A 1094 -5.79 -22.86 -67.63
N ALA A 1095 -5.47 -24.14 -67.77
CA ALA A 1095 -6.41 -25.23 -67.62
C ALA A 1095 -6.83 -25.33 -66.15
N ALA A 1096 -8.13 -25.20 -65.89
CA ALA A 1096 -8.70 -25.35 -64.56
C ALA A 1096 -10.05 -26.10 -64.63
N ARG A 1097 -10.60 -26.43 -63.47
CA ARG A 1097 -11.95 -26.97 -63.33
C ARG A 1097 -12.65 -26.36 -62.12
N ALA A 1098 -13.97 -26.28 -62.16
CA ALA A 1098 -14.78 -25.83 -61.04
C ALA A 1098 -15.98 -26.76 -60.84
N TYR A 1099 -16.40 -26.92 -59.60
CA TYR A 1099 -17.63 -27.61 -59.28
C TYR A 1099 -18.80 -26.63 -59.30
N PHE A 1100 -19.80 -26.86 -60.14
CA PHE A 1100 -20.93 -25.95 -60.31
C PHE A 1100 -22.22 -26.72 -60.62
N ASN A 1101 -23.27 -26.49 -59.83
CA ASN A 1101 -24.58 -27.15 -59.93
C ASN A 1101 -24.53 -28.68 -60.02
N GLY A 1102 -23.59 -29.32 -59.31
CA GLY A 1102 -23.47 -30.78 -59.27
C GLY A 1102 -22.51 -31.40 -60.28
N ASP A 1103 -21.97 -30.58 -61.20
CA ASP A 1103 -21.05 -31.02 -62.26
C ASP A 1103 -19.63 -30.49 -62.02
N TRP A 1104 -18.62 -31.30 -62.33
CA TRP A 1104 -17.23 -30.83 -62.45
C TRP A 1104 -16.94 -30.37 -63.88
N LEU A 1105 -16.75 -29.06 -64.06
CA LEU A 1105 -16.71 -28.41 -65.37
C LEU A 1105 -15.33 -27.81 -65.66
N PRO A 1106 -14.80 -27.98 -66.88
CA PRO A 1106 -13.67 -27.21 -67.39
C PRO A 1106 -13.85 -25.70 -67.25
N ALA A 1107 -12.79 -25.02 -66.81
CA ALA A 1107 -12.80 -23.59 -66.53
C ALA A 1107 -11.67 -22.84 -67.27
N LYS A 1108 -12.00 -21.63 -67.73
CA LYS A 1108 -11.12 -20.64 -68.36
C LYS A 1108 -10.54 -19.75 -67.27
N PHE A 1109 -9.33 -20.07 -66.78
CA PHE A 1109 -8.70 -19.32 -65.69
C PHE A 1109 -7.70 -18.29 -66.22
N ASN A 1110 -7.96 -17.00 -65.95
CA ASN A 1110 -7.05 -15.88 -66.21
C ASN A 1110 -6.51 -15.33 -64.87
N PRO A 1111 -5.33 -15.79 -64.42
CA PRO A 1111 -4.73 -15.31 -63.19
C PRO A 1111 -4.24 -13.86 -63.26
N GLN A 1112 -4.01 -13.30 -64.44
CA GLN A 1112 -3.54 -11.91 -64.57
C GLN A 1112 -4.68 -10.91 -64.33
N ASN A 1113 -5.90 -11.30 -64.70
CA ASN A 1113 -7.11 -10.49 -64.52
C ASN A 1113 -7.95 -10.95 -63.32
N ASN A 1114 -7.42 -11.85 -62.48
CA ASN A 1114 -8.06 -12.41 -61.28
C ASN A 1114 -9.48 -12.97 -61.54
N ARG A 1115 -9.68 -13.65 -62.68
CA ARG A 1115 -11.00 -14.10 -63.13
C ARG A 1115 -10.97 -15.53 -63.64
N CYS A 1116 -12.02 -16.28 -63.36
CA CYS A 1116 -12.25 -17.59 -63.96
C CYS A 1116 -13.70 -17.76 -64.39
N TYR A 1117 -13.89 -18.45 -65.52
CA TYR A 1117 -15.21 -18.64 -66.11
C TYR A 1117 -15.45 -20.08 -66.53
N ILE A 1118 -16.68 -20.55 -66.41
CA ILE A 1118 -17.15 -21.86 -66.89
C ILE A 1118 -18.33 -21.69 -67.83
N SER A 1119 -18.55 -22.67 -68.68
CA SER A 1119 -19.74 -22.75 -69.53
C SER A 1119 -20.78 -23.66 -68.89
N TYR A 1120 -21.99 -23.17 -68.60
CA TYR A 1120 -23.08 -23.96 -68.04
C TYR A 1120 -24.45 -23.50 -68.58
N GLY A 1121 -25.30 -24.44 -69.01
CA GLY A 1121 -26.69 -24.13 -69.36
C GLY A 1121 -26.91 -23.10 -70.48
N GLY A 1122 -25.97 -22.95 -71.42
CA GLY A 1122 -26.05 -21.95 -72.49
C GLY A 1122 -25.36 -20.61 -72.18
N TYR A 1123 -24.83 -20.44 -70.97
CA TYR A 1123 -24.24 -19.18 -70.51
C TYR A 1123 -22.81 -19.35 -69.97
N GLU A 1124 -22.08 -18.24 -69.91
CA GLU A 1124 -20.81 -18.11 -69.21
C GLU A 1124 -21.05 -17.67 -67.75
N PHE A 1125 -20.47 -18.40 -66.80
CA PHE A 1125 -20.54 -18.06 -65.38
C PHE A 1125 -19.16 -17.76 -64.82
N TYR A 1126 -19.06 -16.67 -64.07
CA TYR A 1126 -17.91 -16.39 -63.23
C TYR A 1126 -17.86 -17.39 -62.06
N VAL A 1127 -16.68 -17.97 -61.81
CA VAL A 1127 -16.43 -18.86 -60.69
C VAL A 1127 -15.18 -18.43 -59.94
N GLU A 1128 -15.28 -18.44 -58.61
CA GLU A 1128 -14.19 -18.01 -57.75
C GLU A 1128 -13.34 -19.19 -57.24
N TYR A 1129 -13.98 -20.30 -56.89
CA TYR A 1129 -13.32 -21.53 -56.43
C TYR A 1129 -13.03 -22.45 -57.60
N ILE A 1130 -11.76 -22.75 -57.82
CA ILE A 1130 -11.29 -23.57 -58.94
C ILE A 1130 -10.25 -24.58 -58.47
N GLU A 1131 -9.97 -25.58 -59.28
CA GLU A 1131 -8.74 -26.37 -59.21
C GLU A 1131 -7.97 -26.17 -60.51
N TYR A 1132 -6.76 -25.63 -60.46
CA TYR A 1132 -5.91 -25.50 -61.64
C TYR A 1132 -5.11 -26.78 -61.88
N LEU A 1133 -4.81 -27.04 -63.15
CA LEU A 1133 -4.08 -28.23 -63.57
C LEU A 1133 -2.57 -27.94 -63.57
N CYS A 1134 -1.82 -28.79 -62.87
CA CYS A 1134 -0.36 -28.78 -62.86
C CYS A 1134 0.24 -30.09 -63.34
N GLY A 1135 1.37 -29.96 -64.06
CA GLY A 1135 2.20 -31.09 -64.44
C GLY A 1135 2.91 -30.89 -65.78
N GLU A 1136 3.75 -31.86 -66.13
CA GLU A 1136 4.50 -31.88 -67.38
C GLU A 1136 3.92 -32.90 -68.37
N LYS A 1137 4.38 -32.87 -69.62
CA LYS A 1137 4.00 -33.82 -70.70
C LYS A 1137 2.53 -33.74 -71.17
N PHE A 1138 1.99 -32.53 -71.30
CA PHE A 1138 0.71 -32.32 -71.99
C PHE A 1138 0.89 -31.87 -73.43
N SER A 1139 -0.05 -32.24 -74.29
CA SER A 1139 -0.14 -31.73 -75.67
C SER A 1139 -1.59 -31.52 -76.07
N TRP A 1140 -1.82 -30.65 -77.06
CA TRP A 1140 -3.15 -30.39 -77.61
C TRP A 1140 -3.29 -31.14 -78.93
N LYS A 1141 -4.29 -32.03 -79.05
CA LYS A 1141 -4.56 -32.81 -80.26
C LYS A 1141 -5.85 -32.38 -80.93
N LYS A 1142 -5.81 -32.13 -82.24
CA LYS A 1142 -7.00 -31.82 -83.04
C LYS A 1142 -8.03 -32.95 -82.95
N ALA A 1143 -9.28 -32.58 -82.76
CA ALA A 1143 -10.44 -33.45 -82.72
C ALA A 1143 -11.68 -32.69 -83.23
N SER A 1144 -12.75 -33.42 -83.50
CA SER A 1144 -14.01 -32.80 -83.92
C SER A 1144 -15.22 -33.66 -83.55
N ASN A 1145 -16.40 -33.06 -83.55
CA ASN A 1145 -17.70 -33.77 -83.43
C ASN A 1145 -17.81 -34.71 -82.21
N GLY A 1146 -17.23 -34.33 -81.07
CA GLY A 1146 -17.25 -35.12 -79.82
C GLY A 1146 -16.11 -36.13 -79.67
N GLN A 1147 -15.20 -36.22 -80.64
CA GLN A 1147 -14.07 -37.14 -80.57
C GLN A 1147 -13.12 -36.79 -79.42
N VAL A 1148 -12.74 -37.82 -78.66
CA VAL A 1148 -11.79 -37.72 -77.55
C VAL A 1148 -10.58 -38.60 -77.86
N PRO A 1149 -9.41 -38.03 -78.17
CA PRO A 1149 -8.21 -38.82 -78.46
C PRO A 1149 -7.72 -39.63 -77.27
N LYS A 1150 -7.00 -40.74 -77.53
CA LYS A 1150 -6.36 -41.54 -76.48
C LYS A 1150 -5.41 -40.66 -75.64
N GLY A 1151 -5.56 -40.74 -74.32
CA GLY A 1151 -4.80 -39.93 -73.35
C GLY A 1151 -5.43 -38.59 -73.00
N ALA A 1152 -6.66 -38.29 -73.45
CA ALA A 1152 -7.37 -37.07 -73.06
C ALA A 1152 -7.55 -36.97 -71.54
N VAL A 1153 -7.36 -35.76 -71.01
CA VAL A 1153 -7.42 -35.48 -69.57
C VAL A 1153 -8.89 -35.39 -69.14
N PRO A 1154 -9.42 -36.33 -68.34
CA PRO A 1154 -10.77 -36.25 -67.82
C PRO A 1154 -10.84 -35.18 -66.73
N VAL A 1155 -11.85 -34.32 -66.80
CA VAL A 1155 -11.96 -33.15 -65.91
C VAL A 1155 -13.01 -33.36 -64.85
N GLY A 1156 -14.07 -34.07 -65.19
CA GLY A 1156 -15.22 -34.25 -64.33
C GLY A 1156 -16.30 -35.11 -64.96
N LYS A 1157 -17.36 -35.38 -64.20
CA LYS A 1157 -18.59 -36.00 -64.69
C LYS A 1157 -19.76 -35.07 -64.49
N THR A 1158 -20.74 -35.14 -65.39
CA THR A 1158 -22.06 -34.54 -65.17
C THR A 1158 -22.84 -35.34 -64.12
N LEU A 1159 -23.91 -34.77 -63.57
CA LEU A 1159 -24.88 -35.44 -62.69
C LEU A 1159 -25.48 -36.71 -63.31
N LYS A 1160 -25.50 -36.83 -64.64
CA LYS A 1160 -25.97 -38.02 -65.38
C LYS A 1160 -24.88 -39.08 -65.58
N GLY A 1161 -23.64 -38.78 -65.18
CA GLY A 1161 -22.48 -39.67 -65.28
C GLY A 1161 -21.60 -39.47 -66.51
N ASP A 1162 -21.93 -38.51 -67.39
CA ASP A 1162 -21.17 -38.26 -68.63
C ASP A 1162 -19.81 -37.66 -68.31
N THR A 1163 -18.73 -38.24 -68.82
CA THR A 1163 -17.37 -37.73 -68.59
C THR A 1163 -17.07 -36.55 -69.52
N LEU A 1164 -16.55 -35.46 -68.95
CA LEU A 1164 -16.17 -34.23 -69.65
C LEU A 1164 -14.65 -34.11 -69.75
N TYR A 1165 -14.19 -33.49 -70.82
CA TYR A 1165 -12.76 -33.27 -71.12
C TYR A 1165 -12.50 -31.78 -71.40
N ILE A 1166 -11.26 -31.32 -71.19
CA ILE A 1166 -10.85 -29.97 -71.58
C ILE A 1166 -10.53 -29.95 -73.07
N GLY A 1167 -11.19 -29.06 -73.79
CA GLY A 1167 -10.81 -28.69 -75.15
C GLY A 1167 -10.60 -27.19 -75.28
N ARG A 1168 -10.01 -26.76 -76.39
CA ARG A 1168 -9.88 -25.34 -76.74
C ARG A 1168 -10.12 -25.12 -78.23
N ALA A 1169 -10.59 -23.94 -78.60
CA ALA A 1169 -10.71 -23.53 -79.99
C ALA A 1169 -10.58 -22.00 -80.12
N PRO A 1170 -10.21 -21.50 -81.31
CA PRO A 1170 -10.18 -20.07 -81.56
C PRO A 1170 -11.60 -19.49 -81.62
N ILE A 1171 -11.83 -18.35 -80.93
CA ILE A 1171 -13.07 -17.58 -81.00
C ILE A 1171 -12.75 -16.09 -80.89
N GLU A 1172 -13.17 -15.31 -81.89
CA GLU A 1172 -13.03 -13.83 -81.95
C GLU A 1172 -11.64 -13.30 -81.57
N GLY A 1173 -10.58 -13.94 -82.05
CA GLY A 1173 -9.19 -13.53 -81.78
C GLY A 1173 -8.57 -14.10 -80.49
N THR A 1174 -9.34 -14.82 -79.68
CA THR A 1174 -8.87 -15.57 -78.51
C THR A 1174 -8.61 -17.03 -78.84
N LEU A 1175 -7.81 -17.72 -78.03
CA LEU A 1175 -7.78 -19.17 -77.95
C LEU A 1175 -8.37 -19.58 -76.61
N THR A 1176 -9.62 -20.06 -76.61
CA THR A 1176 -10.39 -20.20 -75.37
C THR A 1176 -10.61 -21.68 -75.00
N PRO A 1177 -10.35 -22.09 -73.74
CA PRO A 1177 -10.66 -23.44 -73.25
C PRO A 1177 -12.12 -23.57 -72.81
N GLY A 1178 -12.65 -24.79 -72.86
CA GLY A 1178 -14.02 -25.11 -72.46
C GLY A 1178 -14.28 -26.62 -72.40
N LYS A 1179 -15.55 -27.00 -72.29
CA LYS A 1179 -15.96 -28.41 -72.05
C LYS A 1179 -16.22 -29.17 -73.35
N VAL A 1180 -15.47 -30.24 -73.57
CA VAL A 1180 -15.76 -31.23 -74.61
C VAL A 1180 -16.75 -32.23 -74.02
N HIS A 1181 -17.90 -32.35 -74.67
CA HIS A 1181 -18.93 -33.29 -74.28
C HIS A 1181 -19.12 -34.33 -75.40
N PRO A 1182 -18.64 -35.58 -75.22
CA PRO A 1182 -18.65 -36.59 -76.28
C PRO A 1182 -20.06 -36.90 -76.81
N GLU A 1183 -21.01 -37.12 -75.90
CA GLU A 1183 -22.41 -37.43 -76.26
C GLU A 1183 -23.13 -36.28 -76.98
N ARG A 1184 -22.79 -35.03 -76.67
CA ARG A 1184 -23.33 -33.84 -77.36
C ARG A 1184 -22.54 -33.45 -78.60
N LYS A 1185 -21.49 -34.19 -78.93
CA LYS A 1185 -20.69 -34.07 -80.16
C LYS A 1185 -20.06 -32.69 -80.39
N SER A 1186 -19.77 -31.93 -79.34
CA SER A 1186 -19.24 -30.56 -79.47
C SER A 1186 -18.33 -30.15 -78.31
N LEU A 1187 -17.51 -29.12 -78.55
CA LEU A 1187 -16.86 -28.31 -77.52
C LEU A 1187 -17.76 -27.11 -77.20
N PHE A 1188 -17.94 -26.81 -75.92
CA PHE A 1188 -18.67 -25.64 -75.45
C PHE A 1188 -17.70 -24.67 -74.78
N LEU A 1189 -17.64 -23.44 -75.26
CA LEU A 1189 -16.71 -22.40 -74.80
C LEU A 1189 -17.45 -21.30 -74.04
N PRO A 1190 -16.98 -20.90 -72.84
CA PRO A 1190 -17.45 -19.69 -72.17
C PRO A 1190 -16.82 -18.44 -72.81
N PHE A 1191 -17.65 -17.56 -73.39
CA PHE A 1191 -17.17 -16.32 -74.01
C PHE A 1191 -18.23 -15.21 -73.97
N ASN A 1192 -17.84 -14.03 -73.46
CA ASN A 1192 -18.62 -12.80 -73.46
C ASN A 1192 -20.06 -12.94 -72.91
N GLY A 1193 -20.25 -13.75 -71.85
CA GLY A 1193 -21.55 -13.99 -71.21
C GLY A 1193 -22.31 -15.22 -71.72
N ASP A 1194 -21.93 -15.78 -72.88
CA ASP A 1194 -22.64 -16.88 -73.54
C ASP A 1194 -21.78 -18.16 -73.67
N GLU A 1195 -22.44 -19.29 -73.93
CA GLU A 1195 -21.79 -20.57 -74.25
C GLU A 1195 -21.80 -20.85 -75.76
N TYR A 1196 -20.63 -20.88 -76.39
CA TYR A 1196 -20.49 -21.11 -77.82
C TYR A 1196 -20.23 -22.58 -78.13
N THR A 1197 -20.94 -23.13 -79.12
CA THR A 1197 -20.80 -24.52 -79.57
C THR A 1197 -19.86 -24.61 -80.77
N ILE A 1198 -18.77 -25.38 -80.65
CA ILE A 1198 -17.72 -25.51 -81.66
C ILE A 1198 -17.54 -26.99 -82.06
N SER A 1199 -17.60 -27.27 -83.36
CA SER A 1199 -17.47 -28.64 -83.90
C SER A 1199 -16.02 -29.09 -84.13
N ASN A 1200 -15.08 -28.17 -84.36
CA ASN A 1200 -13.66 -28.47 -84.60
C ASN A 1200 -12.79 -27.81 -83.52
N TYR A 1201 -12.00 -28.60 -82.81
CA TYR A 1201 -11.28 -28.13 -81.62
C TYR A 1201 -10.01 -28.93 -81.36
N GLU A 1202 -9.26 -28.55 -80.34
CA GLU A 1202 -8.17 -29.34 -79.78
C GLU A 1202 -8.57 -29.88 -78.41
N VAL A 1203 -8.17 -31.10 -78.07
CA VAL A 1203 -8.36 -31.72 -76.76
C VAL A 1203 -7.02 -31.81 -76.06
N LEU A 1204 -7.01 -31.48 -74.77
CA LEU A 1204 -5.83 -31.65 -73.93
C LEU A 1204 -5.59 -33.13 -73.67
N VAL A 1205 -4.43 -33.64 -74.09
CA VAL A 1205 -4.01 -35.02 -73.86
C VAL A 1205 -2.70 -35.07 -73.10
N ARG A 1206 -2.56 -36.10 -72.28
CA ARG A 1206 -1.28 -36.46 -71.66
C ARG A 1206 -0.47 -37.32 -72.64
N LEU A 1207 0.80 -36.97 -72.81
CA LEU A 1207 1.77 -37.77 -73.54
C LEU A 1207 2.22 -38.93 -72.65
N GLU A 1208 2.17 -40.15 -73.18
CA GLU A 1208 2.69 -41.36 -72.52
C GLU A 1208 4.22 -41.25 -72.31
#